data_AF-A0A3D6DI83-F1
#
_entry.id   AF-A0A3D6DI83-F1
#
_cell.length_a   1.000
_cell.length_b   1.000
_cell.length_c   1.000
_cell.angle_alpha   90.00
_cell.angle_beta   90.00
_cell.angle_gamma   90.00
#
_symmetry.space_group_name_H-M   'P 1'
#
loop_
_entity.id
_entity.type
_entity.pdbx_description
1 polymer ?
#
loop_
_entity_poly.entity_id
_entity_poly.type
_entity_poly.pdbx_seq_one_letter_code
_entity_poly.pdbx_strand_id
1 'polypeptide(L)'
;PPGPEDLLCDIYEPAGDTETDRPLILYFHTGNFLPQYVNGSAVGTRTDSCAVALCTEFAKKGYVVASCDYRLGWNALAATQDERTLQLIQAAYRGVQDSRTAVRFFRKSVADESNPWGVSSDKIAMFGEGTGGYITLASAGISSYNDIILDDTGVPISKFWYDPGTGTQIPMVIESIHGDPNATIDAFAPAEIGGFPLCLANHVNYASGDPIPSTFNFQMNLGGAMGDLNWMDEGDVPMVSFHGPHDQFAPYTTGVLVVPTTNEPVVEVSGAFDVHSEINGYATNNNAVFAEIGLPDPAVAFGNQGWDGLYPVLNNYVDGAPTEPFDGAPWQWWDVATTEFVDNLNGTNIAATQLTLNPTMGPAEAAYWINEITNYTAPRLAVSLEVASLGPGCNDEAACNYSALATTDDGSCDYAAEGFDCDGNSLIVPGCTDVIACNYDGFATEDDGSCDYMDTTLPTGAENVWLVGLTLSGTENEPLAGGCELSGGVNPNVSVNGVFLGDGTGGPLVMSSVTDPTGGLLASLVAIVSNTPVGICGGQFTVNLSGTVLTLAEQNGVWRTIVPVLGPQYLWAAPLSSFTPGCGDPTACGFTSPCDISLLCDYSDTDGDDILDCQEIVGCQDENADNYNANATDAGACNYNGCTNADAVNYDDGANTDDGSCQFEIVFRVNASNTMVDGAMGVSGSFNGFTVSSMMEMGYGVWETTLILGVGSYQFNYANGAATETISGTCDAQRMVAVADSPMILDAACYGECGPCAGCTDPFSAEYNPFAGEDDGSCATAIVYGCTYSDASNYNSAATIDDGSCEVSGANPCPTDLDGDGATAVGDLLLLLGQFGQNCE
;
A
#
# COMPACT_ATOMS: atom_id res chain seq x y z
N PRO A 1 22.37 -4.22 36.95
CA PRO A 1 22.77 -2.93 36.36
C PRO A 1 22.72 -3.06 34.85
N PRO A 2 22.30 -2.01 34.11
CA PRO A 2 22.48 -2.00 32.65
C PRO A 2 23.98 -2.13 32.32
N GLY A 3 24.28 -2.82 31.22
CA GLY A 3 25.64 -2.97 30.70
C GLY A 3 25.68 -2.58 29.23
N PRO A 4 26.87 -2.58 28.59
CA PRO A 4 26.97 -2.42 27.15
C PRO A 4 26.22 -3.54 26.43
N GLU A 5 25.37 -3.15 25.48
CA GLU A 5 24.48 -4.01 24.71
C GLU A 5 24.50 -3.55 23.25
N ASP A 6 24.49 -4.50 22.31
CA ASP A 6 24.38 -4.19 20.89
C ASP A 6 22.90 -3.96 20.57
N LEU A 7 22.51 -2.71 20.28
CA LEU A 7 21.15 -2.38 19.85
C LEU A 7 21.00 -2.71 18.37
N LEU A 8 20.01 -3.54 18.04
CA LEU A 8 19.76 -4.02 16.70
C LEU A 8 18.50 -3.39 16.12
N CYS A 9 18.37 -3.42 14.80
CA CYS A 9 17.13 -3.12 14.12
C CYS A 9 16.92 -4.04 12.91
N ASP A 10 15.65 -4.31 12.62
CA ASP A 10 15.23 -5.05 11.43
C ASP A 10 14.69 -4.02 10.42
N ILE A 11 15.24 -4.02 9.20
CA ILE A 11 14.95 -3.03 8.15
C ILE A 11 13.92 -3.58 7.16
N TYR A 12 12.92 -2.75 6.85
CA TYR A 12 11.86 -3.00 5.89
C TYR A 12 11.95 -1.95 4.79
N GLU A 13 12.12 -2.39 3.53
CA GLU A 13 12.33 -1.54 2.36
C GLU A 13 11.56 -2.09 1.14
N PRO A 14 11.19 -1.27 0.14
CA PRO A 14 10.51 -1.75 -1.06
C PRO A 14 11.42 -2.66 -1.90
N ALA A 15 10.88 -3.78 -2.39
CA ALA A 15 11.68 -4.76 -3.12
C ALA A 15 12.06 -4.29 -4.54
N GLY A 16 13.35 -4.28 -4.84
CA GLY A 16 13.87 -3.88 -6.16
C GLY A 16 13.99 -2.37 -6.38
N ASP A 17 13.87 -1.59 -5.30
CA ASP A 17 13.95 -0.14 -5.32
C ASP A 17 15.33 0.40 -5.76
N THR A 18 15.34 1.60 -6.33
CA THR A 18 16.57 2.34 -6.68
C THR A 18 16.56 3.79 -6.17
N GLU A 19 15.52 4.20 -5.45
CA GLU A 19 15.46 5.51 -4.80
C GLU A 19 16.51 5.63 -3.68
N THR A 20 17.00 6.85 -3.44
CA THR A 20 18.10 7.16 -2.52
C THR A 20 17.79 8.24 -1.49
N ASP A 21 16.60 8.83 -1.52
CA ASP A 21 16.10 9.82 -0.54
C ASP A 21 14.73 9.42 0.06
N ARG A 22 14.56 8.13 0.40
CA ARG A 22 13.35 7.57 1.03
C ARG A 22 13.13 8.13 2.44
N PRO A 23 11.89 8.51 2.83
CA PRO A 23 11.61 8.89 4.20
C PRO A 23 11.77 7.69 5.15
N LEU A 24 12.35 7.93 6.32
CA LEU A 24 12.69 6.91 7.31
C LEU A 24 11.71 6.94 8.49
N ILE A 25 11.20 5.78 8.88
CA ILE A 25 10.43 5.58 10.11
C ILE A 25 11.25 4.71 11.07
N LEU A 26 11.45 5.19 12.29
CA LEU A 26 12.04 4.42 13.39
C LEU A 26 10.91 3.92 14.30
N TYR A 27 10.65 2.61 14.30
CA TYR A 27 9.61 1.98 15.12
C TYR A 27 10.22 1.42 16.41
N PHE A 28 9.63 1.76 17.56
CA PHE A 28 10.01 1.24 18.88
C PHE A 28 8.87 0.40 19.45
N HIS A 29 9.19 -0.85 19.80
CA HIS A 29 8.21 -1.84 20.28
C HIS A 29 7.78 -1.62 21.74
N THR A 30 6.65 -2.22 22.13
CA THR A 30 6.22 -2.25 23.53
C THR A 30 7.12 -3.14 24.42
N GLY A 31 6.80 -3.28 25.70
CA GLY A 31 7.45 -4.30 26.57
C GLY A 31 7.79 -3.87 28.00
N ASN A 32 7.32 -2.72 28.46
CA ASN A 32 7.50 -2.21 29.83
C ASN A 32 8.99 -2.15 30.27
N PHE A 33 9.88 -1.78 29.34
CA PHE A 33 11.34 -1.77 29.51
C PHE A 33 11.90 -3.07 30.12
N LEU A 34 11.27 -4.22 29.86
CA LEU A 34 11.67 -5.53 30.37
C LEU A 34 11.66 -6.55 29.21
N PRO A 35 12.52 -7.59 29.25
CA PRO A 35 12.52 -8.62 28.22
C PRO A 35 11.14 -9.28 28.08
N GLN A 36 10.79 -9.71 26.87
CA GLN A 36 9.60 -10.51 26.58
C GLN A 36 9.42 -11.65 27.61
N TYR A 37 8.18 -11.89 28.03
CA TYR A 37 7.76 -12.78 29.12
C TYR A 37 8.21 -12.36 30.54
N VAL A 38 9.37 -11.72 30.72
CA VAL A 38 9.78 -11.12 32.01
C VAL A 38 8.97 -9.86 32.31
N ASN A 39 8.56 -9.16 31.26
CA ASN A 39 7.58 -8.08 31.27
C ASN A 39 6.13 -8.54 31.54
N GLY A 40 5.89 -9.84 31.72
CA GLY A 40 4.58 -10.45 31.92
C GLY A 40 3.66 -10.41 30.69
N SER A 41 4.22 -10.17 29.50
CA SER A 41 3.52 -10.09 28.22
C SER A 41 4.07 -11.12 27.23
N ALA A 42 3.24 -11.48 26.24
CA ALA A 42 3.66 -12.29 25.11
C ALA A 42 4.41 -11.49 24.03
N VAL A 43 4.33 -10.15 24.08
CA VAL A 43 5.04 -9.20 23.22
C VAL A 43 6.14 -8.49 24.02
N GLY A 44 7.02 -7.75 23.34
CA GLY A 44 8.16 -7.04 23.93
C GLY A 44 9.43 -7.03 23.07
N THR A 45 9.30 -7.14 21.74
CA THR A 45 10.43 -7.29 20.81
C THR A 45 10.21 -6.56 19.48
N ARG A 46 11.28 -6.16 18.79
CA ARG A 46 11.18 -5.61 17.42
C ARG A 46 10.56 -6.56 16.38
N THR A 47 10.46 -7.85 16.73
CA THR A 47 9.88 -8.94 15.92
C THR A 47 8.42 -9.27 16.28
N ASP A 48 7.79 -8.50 17.16
CA ASP A 48 6.37 -8.69 17.52
C ASP A 48 5.46 -8.52 16.29
N SER A 49 4.36 -9.25 16.24
CA SER A 49 3.57 -9.36 15.01
C SER A 49 2.97 -8.03 14.54
N CYS A 50 2.55 -7.17 15.48
CA CYS A 50 2.14 -5.79 15.21
C CYS A 50 3.27 -4.97 14.56
N ALA A 51 4.48 -5.01 15.15
CA ALA A 51 5.66 -4.31 14.65
C ALA A 51 6.00 -4.73 13.22
N VAL A 52 6.04 -6.05 12.96
CA VAL A 52 6.33 -6.59 11.62
C VAL A 52 5.31 -6.11 10.59
N ALA A 53 4.02 -6.13 10.92
CA ALA A 53 2.97 -5.73 9.98
C ALA A 53 2.95 -4.22 9.72
N LEU A 54 3.03 -3.36 10.76
CA LEU A 54 3.11 -1.91 10.56
C LEU A 54 4.35 -1.52 9.75
N CYS A 55 5.52 -2.08 10.05
CA CYS A 55 6.73 -1.82 9.28
C CYS A 55 6.58 -2.28 7.81
N THR A 56 5.87 -3.39 7.57
CA THR A 56 5.58 -3.89 6.22
C THR A 56 4.61 -2.98 5.46
N GLU A 57 3.52 -2.50 6.08
CA GLU A 57 2.54 -1.64 5.40
C GLU A 57 3.11 -0.26 5.06
N PHE A 58 3.93 0.33 5.93
CA PHE A 58 4.64 1.57 5.58
C PHE A 58 5.73 1.34 4.53
N ALA A 59 6.43 0.20 4.54
CA ALA A 59 7.39 -0.14 3.47
C ALA A 59 6.69 -0.29 2.11
N LYS A 60 5.52 -0.93 2.04
CA LYS A 60 4.68 -0.99 0.82
C LYS A 60 4.28 0.40 0.31
N LYS A 61 4.06 1.36 1.22
CA LYS A 61 3.75 2.76 0.90
C LYS A 61 4.99 3.61 0.54
N GLY A 62 6.15 2.98 0.35
CA GLY A 62 7.35 3.63 -0.17
C GLY A 62 8.21 4.35 0.88
N TYR A 63 8.06 4.00 2.16
CA TYR A 63 8.94 4.39 3.25
C TYR A 63 10.03 3.33 3.46
N VAL A 64 11.11 3.68 4.15
CA VAL A 64 12.00 2.70 4.80
C VAL A 64 11.68 2.69 6.28
N VAL A 65 11.49 1.50 6.86
CA VAL A 65 11.15 1.37 8.28
C VAL A 65 12.21 0.54 8.99
N ALA A 66 12.68 1.01 10.14
CA ALA A 66 13.58 0.28 11.02
C ALA A 66 12.85 -0.04 12.34
N SER A 67 12.58 -1.31 12.60
CA SER A 67 12.07 -1.77 13.90
C SER A 67 13.24 -1.93 14.86
N CYS A 68 13.35 -1.08 15.88
CA CYS A 68 14.54 -0.89 16.71
C CYS A 68 14.40 -1.47 18.13
N ASP A 69 15.46 -2.13 18.60
CA ASP A 69 15.67 -2.43 20.03
C ASP A 69 16.08 -1.16 20.81
N TYR A 70 15.84 -1.17 22.12
CA TYR A 70 16.29 -0.15 23.08
C TYR A 70 16.71 -0.79 24.42
N ARG A 71 17.54 -0.12 25.22
CA ARG A 71 18.12 -0.67 26.46
C ARG A 71 17.07 -0.90 27.55
N LEU A 72 16.77 -2.17 27.79
CA LEU A 72 15.83 -2.61 28.82
C LEU A 72 16.43 -2.51 30.24
N GLY A 73 15.60 -2.72 31.26
CA GLY A 73 15.99 -3.03 32.63
C GLY A 73 15.57 -2.00 33.69
N TRP A 74 14.61 -2.36 34.53
CA TRP A 74 14.24 -1.67 35.76
C TRP A 74 13.65 -2.68 36.76
N ASN A 75 13.56 -2.35 38.05
CA ASN A 75 12.95 -3.24 39.05
C ASN A 75 11.47 -2.90 39.30
N ALA A 76 10.59 -3.47 38.50
CA ALA A 76 9.14 -3.42 38.69
C ALA A 76 8.67 -3.98 40.05
N LEU A 77 9.48 -4.82 40.71
CA LEU A 77 9.20 -5.43 42.02
C LEU A 77 9.84 -4.66 43.19
N ALA A 78 10.25 -3.40 42.98
CA ALA A 78 10.81 -2.58 44.06
C ALA A 78 9.75 -2.27 45.14
N ALA A 79 10.20 -2.19 46.39
CA ALA A 79 9.32 -2.26 47.56
C ALA A 79 8.54 -0.95 47.80
N THR A 80 9.07 0.18 47.32
CA THR A 80 8.40 1.47 47.38
C THR A 80 8.10 2.00 45.97
N GLN A 81 7.09 2.87 45.89
CA GLN A 81 6.76 3.59 44.66
C GLN A 81 7.94 4.45 44.19
N ASP A 82 8.64 5.15 45.09
CA ASP A 82 9.82 5.96 44.77
C ASP A 82 10.94 5.14 44.09
N GLU A 83 11.21 3.93 44.58
CA GLU A 83 12.22 3.05 43.97
C GLU A 83 11.79 2.55 42.58
N ARG A 84 10.50 2.30 42.37
CA ARG A 84 9.93 1.95 41.05
C ARG A 84 10.06 3.12 40.09
N THR A 85 9.63 4.32 40.50
CA THR A 85 9.68 5.55 39.70
C THR A 85 11.10 5.91 39.29
N LEU A 86 12.03 5.95 40.25
CA LEU A 86 13.45 6.24 39.99
C LEU A 86 14.02 5.35 38.87
N GLN A 87 13.72 4.05 38.93
CA GLN A 87 14.27 3.08 37.96
C GLN A 87 13.53 3.09 36.62
N LEU A 88 12.22 3.36 36.60
CA LEU A 88 11.45 3.48 35.36
C LEU A 88 11.84 4.76 34.60
N ILE A 89 11.93 5.91 35.27
CA ILE A 89 12.34 7.18 34.65
C ILE A 89 13.76 7.05 34.08
N GLN A 90 14.68 6.39 34.80
CA GLN A 90 16.00 6.05 34.26
C GLN A 90 15.97 5.07 33.08
N ALA A 91 14.92 4.26 32.92
CA ALA A 91 14.75 3.37 31.76
C ALA A 91 14.19 4.12 30.54
N ALA A 92 13.14 4.94 30.74
CA ALA A 92 12.63 5.84 29.71
C ALA A 92 13.71 6.78 29.17
N TYR A 93 14.55 7.34 30.06
CA TYR A 93 15.67 8.18 29.67
C TYR A 93 16.70 7.47 28.77
N ARG A 94 16.97 6.18 29.02
CA ARG A 94 17.83 5.39 28.13
C ARG A 94 17.16 5.14 26.78
N GLY A 95 15.85 4.92 26.76
CA GLY A 95 15.08 4.82 25.51
C GLY A 95 15.19 6.07 24.64
N VAL A 96 15.08 7.27 25.23
CA VAL A 96 15.27 8.57 24.53
C VAL A 96 16.70 8.72 23.98
N GLN A 97 17.70 8.31 24.77
CA GLN A 97 19.09 8.25 24.31
C GLN A 97 19.28 7.30 23.13
N ASP A 98 18.60 6.14 23.15
CA ASP A 98 18.74 5.09 22.14
C ASP A 98 18.03 5.46 20.84
N SER A 99 16.81 6.00 20.91
CA SER A 99 16.07 6.50 19.73
C SER A 99 16.84 7.61 19.00
N ARG A 100 17.41 8.56 19.76
CA ARG A 100 18.25 9.64 19.23
C ARG A 100 19.58 9.13 18.68
N THR A 101 20.10 8.04 19.23
CA THR A 101 21.28 7.35 18.69
C THR A 101 20.96 6.63 17.37
N ALA A 102 19.76 6.04 17.22
CA ALA A 102 19.29 5.44 15.98
C ALA A 102 19.14 6.50 14.86
N VAL A 103 18.57 7.67 15.14
CA VAL A 103 18.54 8.80 14.17
C VAL A 103 19.94 9.14 13.66
N ARG A 104 20.92 9.24 14.57
CA ARG A 104 22.30 9.54 14.18
C ARG A 104 22.98 8.41 13.44
N PHE A 105 22.65 7.14 13.74
CA PHE A 105 23.14 5.99 12.99
C PHE A 105 22.76 6.07 11.52
N PHE A 106 21.47 6.31 11.19
CA PHE A 106 21.03 6.46 9.80
C PHE A 106 21.59 7.72 9.13
N ARG A 107 21.62 8.88 9.81
CA ARG A 107 22.29 10.07 9.26
C ARG A 107 23.76 9.83 8.96
N LYS A 108 24.47 9.10 9.83
CA LYS A 108 25.85 8.69 9.63
C LYS A 108 25.97 7.76 8.43
N SER A 109 25.07 6.78 8.25
CA SER A 109 25.16 5.85 7.13
C SER A 109 24.95 6.55 5.78
N VAL A 110 24.08 7.56 5.73
CA VAL A 110 23.91 8.44 4.56
C VAL A 110 25.23 9.16 4.23
N ALA A 111 25.81 9.86 5.20
CA ALA A 111 26.96 10.74 4.97
C ALA A 111 28.32 10.00 4.82
N ASP A 112 28.56 8.97 5.64
CA ASP A 112 29.87 8.32 5.77
C ASP A 112 29.92 6.89 5.17
N GLU A 113 28.78 6.24 4.93
CA GLU A 113 28.71 4.79 4.61
C GLU A 113 27.99 4.49 3.28
N SER A 114 27.86 5.50 2.41
CA SER A 114 27.28 5.41 1.05
C SER A 114 25.76 5.11 1.00
N ASN A 115 25.02 5.44 2.05
CA ASN A 115 23.57 5.28 2.18
C ASN A 115 23.04 3.88 1.78
N PRO A 116 23.39 2.81 2.52
CA PRO A 116 23.10 1.44 2.13
C PRO A 116 21.60 1.07 2.10
N TRP A 117 20.72 1.93 2.63
CA TRP A 117 19.26 1.75 2.68
C TRP A 117 18.48 2.81 1.89
N GLY A 118 19.17 3.66 1.11
CA GLY A 118 18.51 4.70 0.30
C GLY A 118 17.68 5.71 1.10
N VAL A 119 17.98 5.94 2.37
CA VAL A 119 17.20 6.80 3.27
C VAL A 119 17.58 8.28 3.20
N SER A 120 16.63 9.15 3.46
CA SER A 120 16.85 10.57 3.67
C SER A 120 17.50 10.84 5.02
N SER A 121 18.42 11.81 5.08
CA SER A 121 18.93 12.32 6.36
C SER A 121 17.94 13.25 7.07
N ASP A 122 16.97 13.81 6.35
CA ASP A 122 16.23 15.01 6.79
C ASP A 122 14.71 14.76 6.93
N LYS A 123 14.24 13.57 6.54
CA LYS A 123 12.82 13.13 6.58
C LYS A 123 12.69 11.90 7.47
N ILE A 124 12.69 12.10 8.79
CA ILE A 124 12.72 11.01 9.79
C ILE A 124 11.51 11.12 10.72
N ALA A 125 10.81 10.02 10.93
CA ALA A 125 9.72 9.90 11.90
C ALA A 125 10.03 8.86 12.98
N MET A 126 9.42 9.00 14.16
CA MET A 126 9.52 8.05 15.27
C MET A 126 8.14 7.51 15.64
N PHE A 127 7.95 6.20 15.48
CA PHE A 127 6.72 5.48 15.81
C PHE A 127 6.93 4.63 17.07
N GLY A 128 5.96 4.57 17.97
CA GLY A 128 6.14 3.94 19.27
C GLY A 128 4.91 3.22 19.81
N GLU A 129 5.04 1.94 20.14
CA GLU A 129 3.95 1.15 20.72
C GLU A 129 4.10 1.01 22.24
N GLY A 130 3.12 1.45 23.02
CA GLY A 130 3.09 1.36 24.48
C GLY A 130 4.33 1.98 25.13
N THR A 131 5.31 1.13 25.47
CA THR A 131 6.63 1.58 25.94
C THR A 131 7.44 2.30 24.86
N GLY A 132 7.33 1.89 23.60
CA GLY A 132 7.83 2.68 22.48
C GLY A 132 7.14 4.04 22.41
N GLY A 133 5.85 4.12 22.73
CA GLY A 133 5.10 5.39 22.81
C GLY A 133 5.69 6.35 23.83
N TYR A 134 6.04 5.86 25.03
CA TYR A 134 6.84 6.60 26.02
C TYR A 134 8.14 7.15 25.43
N ILE A 135 8.87 6.30 24.69
CA ILE A 135 10.16 6.68 24.09
C ILE A 135 9.94 7.76 23.04
N THR A 136 8.99 7.63 22.12
CA THR A 136 8.82 8.58 21.01
C THR A 136 8.22 9.90 21.47
N LEU A 137 7.24 9.89 22.38
CA LEU A 137 6.71 11.09 23.03
C LEU A 137 7.82 11.84 23.79
N ALA A 138 8.55 11.16 24.68
CA ALA A 138 9.64 11.78 25.43
C ALA A 138 10.81 12.24 24.52
N SER A 139 11.04 11.54 23.40
CA SER A 139 12.03 11.94 22.40
C SER A 139 11.61 13.19 21.63
N ALA A 140 10.32 13.44 21.48
CA ALA A 140 9.79 14.63 20.84
C ALA A 140 9.95 15.86 21.74
N GLY A 141 9.41 15.80 22.96
CA GLY A 141 9.39 16.95 23.87
C GLY A 141 10.73 17.32 24.53
N ILE A 142 11.54 16.34 24.98
CA ILE A 142 12.74 16.64 25.80
C ILE A 142 13.85 17.29 24.96
N SER A 143 13.82 18.62 24.80
CA SER A 143 14.83 19.41 24.11
C SER A 143 16.18 19.39 24.85
N SER A 144 16.12 19.40 26.19
CA SER A 144 17.26 19.60 27.09
C SER A 144 17.16 18.76 28.37
N TYR A 145 18.26 18.71 29.15
CA TYR A 145 18.25 18.06 30.46
C TYR A 145 17.35 18.80 31.48
N ASN A 146 17.10 20.11 31.31
CA ASN A 146 16.31 20.88 32.27
C ASN A 146 14.85 20.44 32.25
N ASP A 147 14.28 20.23 31.07
CA ASP A 147 12.88 19.90 30.80
C ASP A 147 12.48 18.62 31.58
N ILE A 148 13.42 17.70 31.75
CA ILE A 148 13.26 16.45 32.53
C ILE A 148 12.99 16.71 34.02
N ILE A 149 13.48 17.82 34.58
CA ILE A 149 13.55 18.04 36.03
C ILE A 149 13.05 19.41 36.51
N LEU A 150 12.78 20.34 35.60
CA LEU A 150 12.30 21.71 35.83
C LEU A 150 11.14 22.00 34.88
N ASP A 151 10.14 22.72 35.37
CA ASP A 151 9.08 23.31 34.52
C ASP A 151 9.61 24.51 33.71
N ASP A 152 8.79 25.04 32.81
CA ASP A 152 9.07 26.20 31.95
C ASP A 152 9.46 27.46 32.73
N THR A 153 9.09 27.53 34.01
CA THR A 153 9.42 28.64 34.92
C THR A 153 10.77 28.44 35.63
N GLY A 154 11.40 27.28 35.46
CA GLY A 154 12.65 26.86 36.08
C GLY A 154 12.48 26.29 37.49
N VAL A 155 11.28 25.85 37.86
CA VAL A 155 10.97 25.27 39.18
C VAL A 155 11.00 23.73 39.11
N PRO A 156 11.56 23.02 40.10
CA PRO A 156 11.61 21.56 40.10
C PRO A 156 10.27 20.86 39.93
N ILE A 157 10.14 20.01 38.90
CA ILE A 157 9.01 19.09 38.71
C ILE A 157 9.13 17.99 39.76
N SER A 158 8.39 18.09 40.86
CA SER A 158 8.63 17.32 42.08
C SER A 158 8.65 15.79 41.90
N LYS A 159 7.86 15.24 40.97
CA LYS A 159 7.82 13.79 40.68
C LYS A 159 9.08 13.22 40.01
N PHE A 160 9.99 14.07 39.52
CA PHE A 160 11.31 13.66 38.99
C PHE A 160 12.47 13.89 39.98
N TRP A 161 12.15 14.19 41.25
CA TRP A 161 13.09 14.35 42.34
C TRP A 161 12.73 13.41 43.49
N TYR A 162 13.71 12.68 44.03
CA TYR A 162 13.49 11.71 45.11
C TYR A 162 14.35 12.05 46.34
N ASP A 163 13.88 11.70 47.54
CA ASP A 163 14.69 11.75 48.77
C ASP A 163 15.05 10.32 49.20
N PRO A 164 16.33 9.94 49.27
CA PRO A 164 16.77 8.62 49.77
C PRO A 164 16.63 8.46 51.30
N GLY A 165 15.61 9.07 51.93
CA GLY A 165 15.39 9.08 53.37
C GLY A 165 16.36 9.99 54.15
N THR A 166 16.88 11.03 53.51
CA THR A 166 17.92 11.94 54.06
C THR A 166 17.44 13.37 54.30
N GLY A 167 16.21 13.70 53.90
CA GLY A 167 15.69 15.07 53.87
C GLY A 167 16.29 15.92 52.73
N THR A 168 16.90 15.29 51.72
CA THR A 168 17.56 15.96 50.59
C THR A 168 17.02 15.41 49.30
N GLN A 169 16.31 16.24 48.53
CA GLN A 169 15.86 15.86 47.20
C GLN A 169 17.03 15.82 46.20
N ILE A 170 17.02 14.78 45.37
CA ILE A 170 18.02 14.48 44.35
C ILE A 170 17.28 14.24 43.03
N PRO A 171 17.71 14.80 41.89
CA PRO A 171 17.16 14.46 40.58
C PRO A 171 17.25 12.95 40.31
N MET A 172 16.18 12.35 39.77
CA MET A 172 16.16 10.94 39.42
C MET A 172 17.10 10.61 38.24
N VAL A 173 17.26 11.57 37.33
CA VAL A 173 18.27 11.57 36.25
C VAL A 173 19.29 12.66 36.56
N ILE A 174 20.57 12.35 36.37
CA ILE A 174 21.70 13.28 36.58
C ILE A 174 22.63 13.13 35.39
N GLU A 175 22.80 14.19 34.61
CA GLU A 175 23.56 14.20 33.34
C GLU A 175 24.99 13.63 33.47
N SER A 176 25.72 14.01 34.52
CA SER A 176 27.11 13.54 34.75
C SER A 176 27.24 12.05 35.13
N ILE A 177 26.11 11.37 35.39
CA ILE A 177 26.04 9.94 35.73
C ILE A 177 25.37 9.15 34.60
N HIS A 178 24.30 9.69 34.02
CA HIS A 178 23.42 9.00 33.07
C HIS A 178 23.65 9.40 31.61
N GLY A 179 24.47 10.42 31.35
CA GLY A 179 24.64 11.03 30.03
C GLY A 179 23.64 12.15 29.78
N ASP A 180 23.84 12.89 28.68
CA ASP A 180 22.90 13.89 28.16
C ASP A 180 21.72 13.20 27.42
N PRO A 181 20.60 13.89 27.16
CA PRO A 181 19.45 13.30 26.48
C PRO A 181 19.77 12.81 25.06
N ASN A 182 20.82 13.37 24.45
CA ASN A 182 21.28 12.97 23.12
C ASN A 182 22.32 11.84 23.16
N ALA A 183 22.78 11.34 24.31
CA ALA A 183 23.86 10.34 24.41
C ALA A 183 25.13 10.70 23.61
N THR A 184 25.54 11.97 23.71
CA THR A 184 26.78 12.50 23.13
C THR A 184 27.97 12.45 24.08
N ILE A 185 27.73 12.25 25.38
CA ILE A 185 28.78 12.10 26.40
C ILE A 185 28.83 10.68 27.01
N ASP A 186 30.05 10.17 27.22
CA ASP A 186 30.28 8.97 28.03
C ASP A 186 29.98 9.29 29.49
N ALA A 187 29.11 8.50 30.13
CA ALA A 187 28.75 8.67 31.54
C ALA A 187 28.76 7.35 32.29
N PHE A 188 29.10 7.42 33.58
CA PHE A 188 29.43 6.28 34.40
C PHE A 188 28.71 6.34 35.75
N ALA A 189 28.35 5.17 36.26
CA ALA A 189 27.90 5.02 37.64
C ALA A 189 28.97 5.55 38.62
N PRO A 190 28.59 6.07 39.80
CA PRO A 190 29.54 6.50 40.82
C PRO A 190 30.59 5.41 41.15
N ALA A 191 31.82 5.83 41.41
CA ALA A 191 32.94 4.92 41.64
C ALA A 191 32.71 4.02 42.88
N GLU A 192 31.94 4.52 43.84
CA GLU A 192 31.52 3.86 45.07
C GLU A 192 30.64 2.62 44.81
N ILE A 193 29.89 2.60 43.70
CA ILE A 193 29.01 1.48 43.29
C ILE A 193 29.58 0.68 42.10
N GLY A 194 30.80 0.99 41.65
CA GLY A 194 31.56 0.16 40.73
C GLY A 194 32.06 0.84 39.45
N GLY A 195 31.66 2.09 39.16
CA GLY A 195 32.24 2.85 38.04
C GLY A 195 31.96 2.29 36.64
N PHE A 196 30.88 1.51 36.46
CA PHE A 196 30.53 0.92 35.18
C PHE A 196 29.83 1.94 34.25
N PRO A 197 29.98 1.81 32.91
CA PRO A 197 29.33 2.74 31.97
C PRO A 197 27.80 2.64 32.06
N LEU A 198 27.14 3.79 31.99
CA LEU A 198 25.68 3.94 31.94
C LEU A 198 25.22 4.55 30.62
N CYS A 199 26.03 5.45 30.04
CA CYS A 199 25.88 5.97 28.68
C CYS A 199 27.23 5.84 27.96
N LEU A 200 27.19 5.39 26.70
CA LEU A 200 28.34 5.33 25.80
C LEU A 200 28.06 6.24 24.62
N ALA A 201 28.96 7.21 24.39
CA ALA A 201 28.82 8.20 23.34
C ALA A 201 28.94 7.53 21.96
N ASN A 202 27.82 7.31 21.28
CA ASN A 202 27.79 6.61 19.99
C ASN A 202 27.15 7.43 18.86
N HIS A 203 27.68 7.24 17.64
CA HIS A 203 27.32 7.98 16.42
C HIS A 203 27.27 9.51 16.62
N VAL A 204 28.20 10.09 17.38
CA VAL A 204 28.12 11.50 17.80
C VAL A 204 28.53 12.48 16.71
N ASN A 205 29.56 12.17 15.92
CA ASN A 205 30.10 13.05 14.89
C ASN A 205 30.27 12.28 13.56
N TYR A 206 30.09 12.98 12.45
CA TYR A 206 30.44 12.51 11.11
C TYR A 206 31.95 12.30 10.97
N ALA A 207 32.40 11.65 9.90
CA ALA A 207 33.82 11.54 9.57
C ALA A 207 34.50 12.91 9.32
N SER A 208 33.74 13.97 9.06
CA SER A 208 34.23 15.36 9.02
C SER A 208 34.64 15.91 10.40
N GLY A 209 34.10 15.35 11.47
CA GLY A 209 34.20 15.86 12.84
C GLY A 209 33.06 16.80 13.26
N ASP A 210 32.08 17.05 12.40
CA ASP A 210 30.87 17.81 12.74
C ASP A 210 29.86 16.95 13.51
N PRO A 211 29.11 17.49 14.50
CA PRO A 211 28.09 16.74 15.23
C PRO A 211 26.95 16.25 14.32
N ILE A 212 26.48 15.03 14.55
CA ILE A 212 25.32 14.47 13.86
C ILE A 212 24.05 14.87 14.62
N PRO A 213 23.05 15.54 13.99
CA PRO A 213 21.81 15.89 14.67
C PRO A 213 21.00 14.65 15.06
N SER A 214 20.32 14.70 16.21
CA SER A 214 19.37 13.69 16.70
C SER A 214 17.89 14.06 16.45
N THR A 215 17.63 15.23 15.85
CA THR A 215 16.28 15.73 15.57
C THR A 215 15.54 14.86 14.55
N PHE A 216 14.24 14.77 14.69
CA PHE A 216 13.35 14.11 13.73
C PHE A 216 12.17 15.06 13.45
N ASN A 217 11.22 14.63 12.63
CA ASN A 217 10.27 15.52 11.96
C ASN A 217 8.80 15.21 12.29
N PHE A 218 8.50 14.03 12.83
CA PHE A 218 7.14 13.56 13.11
C PHE A 218 7.14 12.45 14.17
N GLN A 219 6.20 12.51 15.11
CA GLN A 219 6.00 11.49 16.13
C GLN A 219 4.67 10.75 15.91
N MET A 220 4.66 9.44 16.20
CA MET A 220 3.41 8.70 16.34
C MET A 220 3.49 7.66 17.45
N ASN A 221 2.37 7.38 18.13
CA ASN A 221 2.27 6.30 19.10
C ASN A 221 0.95 5.51 19.10
N LEU A 222 1.06 4.26 19.55
CA LEU A 222 -0.01 3.31 19.83
C LEU A 222 -0.04 3.02 21.33
N GLY A 223 -0.88 3.72 22.08
CA GLY A 223 -0.88 3.75 23.55
C GLY A 223 0.39 4.37 24.12
N GLY A 224 0.61 4.17 25.43
CA GLY A 224 1.70 4.81 26.16
C GLY A 224 1.40 6.26 26.56
N ALA A 225 2.29 6.87 27.33
CA ALA A 225 2.11 8.20 27.89
C ALA A 225 3.44 8.97 27.97
N MET A 226 3.37 10.26 28.24
CA MET A 226 4.51 11.14 28.48
C MET A 226 4.74 11.32 30.00
N GLY A 227 5.98 11.54 30.44
CA GLY A 227 6.27 11.75 31.87
C GLY A 227 5.56 12.97 32.46
N ASP A 228 5.55 14.09 31.73
CA ASP A 228 4.88 15.34 32.14
C ASP A 228 4.63 16.24 30.92
N LEU A 229 3.57 17.07 30.94
CA LEU A 229 3.26 18.01 29.87
C LEU A 229 4.23 19.19 29.79
N ASN A 230 4.93 19.55 30.88
CA ASN A 230 6.02 20.55 30.88
C ASN A 230 7.28 20.06 30.10
N TRP A 231 7.18 18.91 29.41
CA TRP A 231 8.17 18.48 28.41
C TRP A 231 7.78 18.92 26.99
N MET A 232 6.58 19.45 26.77
CA MET A 232 6.13 19.91 25.45
C MET A 232 6.35 21.41 25.28
N ASP A 233 6.83 21.80 24.10
CA ASP A 233 7.05 23.20 23.70
C ASP A 233 6.27 23.56 22.42
N GLU A 234 5.96 24.86 22.25
CA GLU A 234 5.43 25.42 21.00
C GLU A 234 6.50 25.33 19.90
N GLY A 235 6.23 24.54 18.85
CA GLY A 235 7.16 24.25 17.76
C GLY A 235 7.84 22.88 17.81
N ASP A 236 7.47 22.01 18.76
CA ASP A 236 7.81 20.58 18.71
C ASP A 236 7.21 19.88 17.48
N VAL A 237 7.69 18.67 17.21
CA VAL A 237 7.25 17.90 16.03
C VAL A 237 5.76 17.58 16.07
N PRO A 238 5.07 17.56 14.90
CA PRO A 238 3.69 17.09 14.79
C PRO A 238 3.55 15.64 15.29
N MET A 239 2.41 15.34 15.91
CA MET A 239 2.15 14.10 16.64
C MET A 239 0.85 13.42 16.21
N VAL A 240 0.85 12.09 16.16
CA VAL A 240 -0.36 11.27 15.98
C VAL A 240 -0.43 10.20 17.06
N SER A 241 -1.56 10.07 17.75
CA SER A 241 -1.70 9.12 18.87
C SER A 241 -2.99 8.32 18.77
N PHE A 242 -2.86 7.00 18.73
CA PHE A 242 -3.96 6.05 18.93
C PHE A 242 -3.92 5.59 20.37
N HIS A 243 -4.97 5.79 21.17
CA HIS A 243 -4.96 5.41 22.57
C HIS A 243 -6.38 5.10 23.06
N GLY A 244 -6.55 3.99 23.78
CA GLY A 244 -7.83 3.60 24.36
C GLY A 244 -8.14 4.37 25.65
N PRO A 245 -9.34 4.98 25.80
CA PRO A 245 -9.77 5.63 27.05
C PRO A 245 -9.78 4.75 28.30
N HIS A 246 -9.73 3.42 28.11
CA HIS A 246 -9.71 2.41 29.17
C HIS A 246 -8.42 1.56 29.21
N ASP A 247 -7.31 2.05 28.64
CA ASP A 247 -5.99 1.45 28.88
C ASP A 247 -5.73 1.41 30.40
N GLN A 248 -5.51 0.20 30.92
CA GLN A 248 -5.36 -0.06 32.35
C GLN A 248 -3.99 0.31 32.88
N PHE A 249 -3.00 0.49 32.01
CA PHE A 249 -1.59 0.57 32.37
C PHE A 249 -1.03 1.97 32.11
N ALA A 250 -1.29 2.52 30.93
CA ALA A 250 -1.01 3.92 30.59
C ALA A 250 -2.33 4.70 30.56
N PRO A 251 -2.48 5.79 31.32
CA PRO A 251 -3.73 6.55 31.32
C PRO A 251 -3.91 7.29 30.00
N TYR A 252 -5.15 7.43 29.54
CA TYR A 252 -5.52 8.20 28.34
C TYR A 252 -5.42 9.71 28.56
N THR A 253 -5.79 10.17 29.76
CA THR A 253 -5.54 11.51 30.29
C THR A 253 -4.32 11.49 31.22
N THR A 254 -4.12 12.53 32.02
CA THR A 254 -3.15 12.56 33.11
C THR A 254 -3.64 11.67 34.25
N GLY A 255 -2.75 10.82 34.76
CA GLY A 255 -3.06 9.83 35.79
C GLY A 255 -1.87 8.97 36.18
N VAL A 256 -2.06 8.02 37.09
CA VAL A 256 -0.98 7.16 37.59
C VAL A 256 -0.71 5.98 36.65
N LEU A 257 0.51 5.91 36.11
CA LEU A 257 1.03 4.71 35.46
C LEU A 257 1.12 3.56 36.49
N VAL A 258 0.59 2.40 36.14
CA VAL A 258 0.71 1.17 36.94
C VAL A 258 1.55 0.11 36.26
N VAL A 259 2.19 -0.76 37.05
CA VAL A 259 2.99 -1.87 36.54
C VAL A 259 2.09 -2.98 35.98
N PRO A 260 2.19 -3.36 34.68
CA PRO A 260 1.35 -4.42 34.11
C PRO A 260 1.45 -5.78 34.80
N THR A 261 2.58 -6.09 35.44
CA THR A 261 2.84 -7.41 36.07
C THR A 261 2.39 -7.52 37.53
N THR A 262 2.23 -6.39 38.23
CA THR A 262 1.89 -6.37 39.68
C THR A 262 0.72 -5.47 40.03
N ASN A 263 0.22 -4.65 39.10
CA ASN A 263 -0.79 -3.62 39.31
C ASN A 263 -0.41 -2.62 40.42
N GLU A 264 0.89 -2.41 40.63
CA GLU A 264 1.45 -1.46 41.58
C GLU A 264 1.57 -0.06 40.95
N PRO A 265 1.29 1.03 41.68
CA PRO A 265 1.50 2.38 41.16
C PRO A 265 2.99 2.69 40.98
N VAL A 266 3.30 3.49 39.95
CA VAL A 266 4.64 4.03 39.68
C VAL A 266 4.62 5.54 39.78
N VAL A 267 4.19 6.25 38.75
CA VAL A 267 4.31 7.71 38.66
C VAL A 267 3.16 8.31 37.87
N GLU A 268 2.79 9.55 38.18
CA GLU A 268 1.82 10.30 37.40
C GLU A 268 2.42 10.72 36.06
N VAL A 269 1.69 10.47 34.99
CA VAL A 269 2.07 10.63 33.57
C VAL A 269 0.89 11.19 32.79
N SER A 270 1.14 11.75 31.61
CA SER A 270 0.12 12.36 30.76
C SER A 270 -0.11 11.56 29.48
N GLY A 271 -1.34 11.06 29.32
CA GLY A 271 -1.78 10.30 28.16
C GLY A 271 -2.01 11.13 26.90
N ALA A 272 -2.40 10.43 25.84
CA ALA A 272 -2.59 11.02 24.51
C ALA A 272 -3.62 12.16 24.50
N PHE A 273 -4.70 12.09 25.29
CA PHE A 273 -5.72 13.14 25.30
C PHE A 273 -5.16 14.49 25.74
N ASP A 274 -4.43 14.52 26.87
CA ASP A 274 -3.89 15.77 27.40
C ASP A 274 -2.65 16.25 26.62
N VAL A 275 -1.84 15.33 26.07
CA VAL A 275 -0.78 15.69 25.12
C VAL A 275 -1.37 16.40 23.90
N HIS A 276 -2.45 15.86 23.32
CA HIS A 276 -3.10 16.50 22.16
C HIS A 276 -3.84 17.78 22.52
N SER A 277 -4.43 17.86 23.72
CA SER A 277 -5.00 19.10 24.27
C SER A 277 -3.97 20.23 24.34
N GLU A 278 -2.74 19.94 24.79
CA GLU A 278 -1.68 20.93 24.95
C GLU A 278 -1.13 21.37 23.58
N ILE A 279 -0.66 20.42 22.75
CA ILE A 279 0.01 20.75 21.48
C ILE A 279 -0.92 21.38 20.43
N ASN A 280 -2.23 21.08 20.48
CA ASN A 280 -3.25 21.74 19.66
C ASN A 280 -3.78 23.04 20.29
N GLY A 281 -3.54 23.24 21.59
CA GLY A 281 -3.91 24.45 22.35
C GLY A 281 -2.92 25.61 22.22
N TYR A 282 -1.69 25.34 21.76
CA TYR A 282 -0.66 26.36 21.55
C TYR A 282 -1.04 27.42 20.50
N ALA A 283 -0.40 28.60 20.60
CA ALA A 283 -0.66 29.73 19.71
C ALA A 283 -0.31 29.41 18.25
N THR A 284 0.77 28.64 18.05
CA THR A 284 1.05 27.86 16.85
C THR A 284 0.81 26.39 17.21
N ASN A 285 -0.27 25.80 16.70
CA ASN A 285 -0.56 24.38 16.91
C ASN A 285 0.57 23.54 16.28
N ASN A 286 1.19 22.62 17.03
CA ASN A 286 2.27 21.77 16.51
C ASN A 286 1.79 20.82 15.38
N ASN A 287 0.50 20.44 15.40
CA ASN A 287 -0.15 19.65 14.35
C ASN A 287 -0.69 20.51 13.19
N ALA A 288 -0.52 21.84 13.19
CA ALA A 288 -1.05 22.74 12.17
C ALA A 288 -0.70 22.32 10.72
N VAL A 289 0.49 21.75 10.53
CA VAL A 289 0.98 21.26 9.23
C VAL A 289 0.04 20.28 8.55
N PHE A 290 -0.72 19.48 9.33
CA PHE A 290 -1.72 18.57 8.80
C PHE A 290 -3.18 18.88 9.24
N ALA A 291 -3.37 19.66 10.30
CA ALA A 291 -4.70 20.09 10.74
C ALA A 291 -5.29 21.23 9.88
N GLU A 292 -4.48 22.19 9.42
CA GLU A 292 -4.97 23.38 8.71
C GLU A 292 -5.24 23.15 7.20
N ILE A 293 -4.71 22.07 6.65
CA ILE A 293 -4.87 21.65 5.25
C ILE A 293 -6.22 20.97 4.96
N GLY A 294 -6.99 20.61 6.00
CA GLY A 294 -8.32 20.03 5.87
C GLY A 294 -8.35 18.57 5.41
N LEU A 295 -7.43 17.73 5.90
CA LEU A 295 -7.59 16.28 5.76
C LEU A 295 -8.89 15.81 6.46
N PRO A 296 -9.54 14.73 5.98
CA PRO A 296 -10.58 14.07 6.74
C PRO A 296 -10.03 13.59 8.10
N ASP A 297 -10.73 13.96 9.17
CA ASP A 297 -10.48 13.47 10.53
C ASP A 297 -11.68 12.64 11.01
N PRO A 298 -11.71 11.32 10.74
CA PRO A 298 -12.77 10.44 11.23
C PRO A 298 -12.81 10.35 12.77
N ALA A 299 -11.73 10.71 13.47
CA ALA A 299 -11.66 10.61 14.93
C ALA A 299 -12.53 11.63 15.68
N VAL A 300 -13.05 12.67 14.99
CA VAL A 300 -14.09 13.56 15.51
C VAL A 300 -15.34 12.76 15.94
N ALA A 301 -15.70 11.72 15.19
CA ALA A 301 -16.84 10.85 15.52
C ALA A 301 -16.60 9.93 16.72
N PHE A 302 -15.36 9.87 17.24
CA PHE A 302 -14.97 9.06 18.39
C PHE A 302 -14.59 9.91 19.62
N GLY A 303 -14.76 11.24 19.55
CA GLY A 303 -14.64 12.13 20.70
C GLY A 303 -13.31 12.84 20.88
N ASN A 304 -12.47 12.96 19.83
CA ASN A 304 -11.15 13.60 19.89
C ASN A 304 -11.16 15.14 20.09
N GLN A 305 -12.31 15.75 20.39
CA GLN A 305 -12.51 17.20 20.54
C GLN A 305 -12.18 18.06 19.29
N GLY A 306 -11.95 17.45 18.13
CA GLY A 306 -11.46 18.13 16.93
C GLY A 306 -9.94 18.38 16.93
N TRP A 307 -9.20 17.72 17.83
CA TRP A 307 -7.74 17.72 17.81
C TRP A 307 -7.24 16.70 16.80
N ASP A 308 -7.08 17.16 15.56
CA ASP A 308 -6.54 16.34 14.48
C ASP A 308 -5.17 15.77 14.87
N GLY A 309 -5.02 14.46 14.72
CA GLY A 309 -3.90 13.68 15.21
C GLY A 309 -4.22 12.78 16.41
N LEU A 310 -5.26 13.09 17.18
CA LEU A 310 -5.74 12.21 18.26
C LEU A 310 -6.80 11.23 17.74
N TYR A 311 -6.55 9.94 17.90
CA TYR A 311 -7.48 8.86 17.55
C TYR A 311 -7.88 8.04 18.80
N PRO A 312 -9.08 8.26 19.35
CA PRO A 312 -9.61 7.47 20.47
C PRO A 312 -9.88 6.02 20.02
N VAL A 313 -9.27 5.05 20.69
CA VAL A 313 -9.45 3.62 20.42
C VAL A 313 -10.59 3.11 21.31
N LEU A 314 -11.79 3.02 20.73
CA LEU A 314 -12.98 2.59 21.47
C LEU A 314 -13.21 1.09 21.29
N ASN A 315 -13.21 0.36 22.40
CA ASN A 315 -13.55 -1.06 22.43
C ASN A 315 -15.05 -1.27 22.27
N ASN A 316 -15.42 -2.52 22.04
CA ASN A 316 -16.80 -3.02 21.92
C ASN A 316 -17.51 -2.96 23.31
N TYR A 317 -18.80 -2.59 23.39
CA TYR A 317 -19.59 -2.55 24.66
C TYR A 317 -20.97 -3.16 24.45
N VAL A 318 -21.49 -3.85 25.47
CA VAL A 318 -22.86 -4.40 25.51
C VAL A 318 -23.57 -3.91 26.78
N ASP A 319 -24.84 -3.49 26.67
CA ASP A 319 -25.68 -3.05 27.80
C ASP A 319 -25.06 -1.93 28.67
N GLY A 320 -24.24 -1.06 28.08
CA GLY A 320 -23.55 0.03 28.79
C GLY A 320 -22.35 -0.42 29.65
N ALA A 321 -21.87 -1.65 29.47
CA ALA A 321 -20.59 -2.12 29.99
C ALA A 321 -19.69 -2.58 28.82
N PRO A 322 -18.39 -2.25 28.79
CA PRO A 322 -17.52 -2.73 27.72
C PRO A 322 -17.44 -4.27 27.72
N THR A 323 -17.50 -4.90 26.54
CA THR A 323 -17.32 -6.36 26.39
C THR A 323 -15.86 -6.76 26.51
N GLU A 324 -14.98 -5.88 26.02
CA GLU A 324 -13.54 -5.88 26.29
C GLU A 324 -13.18 -4.61 27.10
N PRO A 325 -13.43 -4.56 28.43
CA PRO A 325 -13.14 -3.38 29.26
C PRO A 325 -11.69 -2.91 29.28
N PHE A 326 -10.78 -3.76 28.83
CA PHE A 326 -9.35 -3.72 29.15
C PHE A 326 -8.45 -3.87 27.92
N ASP A 327 -9.02 -3.91 26.72
CA ASP A 327 -8.21 -4.01 25.49
C ASP A 327 -7.67 -2.63 25.10
N GLY A 328 -6.53 -2.27 25.68
CA GLY A 328 -5.80 -1.07 25.28
C GLY A 328 -5.02 -1.22 23.98
N ALA A 329 -4.99 -2.40 23.35
CA ALA A 329 -4.10 -2.72 22.25
C ALA A 329 -4.65 -3.79 21.28
N PRO A 330 -5.77 -3.52 20.58
CA PRO A 330 -6.42 -4.48 19.69
C PRO A 330 -5.60 -4.79 18.41
N TRP A 331 -4.53 -4.03 18.14
CA TRP A 331 -3.52 -4.33 17.12
C TRP A 331 -2.53 -5.44 17.51
N GLN A 332 -2.55 -5.94 18.74
CA GLN A 332 -1.61 -6.98 19.20
C GLN A 332 -2.12 -8.40 18.94
N TRP A 333 -1.22 -9.27 18.45
CA TRP A 333 -1.46 -10.71 18.43
C TRP A 333 -0.14 -11.48 18.56
N TRP A 334 -0.24 -12.71 19.05
CA TRP A 334 0.89 -13.62 19.28
C TRP A 334 0.46 -15.09 19.12
N ASP A 335 1.42 -16.00 19.08
CA ASP A 335 1.12 -17.43 19.13
C ASP A 335 0.84 -17.86 20.59
N VAL A 336 -0.44 -18.11 20.89
CA VAL A 336 -0.90 -18.50 22.24
C VAL A 336 -0.21 -19.79 22.70
N ALA A 337 -0.03 -20.78 21.83
CA ALA A 337 0.59 -22.06 22.17
C ALA A 337 2.07 -21.92 22.59
N THR A 338 2.81 -21.00 21.97
CA THR A 338 4.18 -20.65 22.35
C THR A 338 4.22 -19.99 23.73
N THR A 339 3.27 -19.09 24.01
CA THR A 339 3.16 -18.42 25.32
C THR A 339 2.76 -19.42 26.42
N GLU A 340 1.79 -20.30 26.17
CA GLU A 340 1.43 -21.40 27.07
C GLU A 340 2.61 -22.34 27.35
N PHE A 341 3.48 -22.58 26.35
CA PHE A 341 4.69 -23.38 26.55
C PHE A 341 5.68 -22.70 27.50
N VAL A 342 5.85 -21.37 27.40
CA VAL A 342 6.65 -20.57 28.34
C VAL A 342 6.04 -20.62 29.75
N ASP A 343 4.71 -20.48 29.87
CA ASP A 343 3.99 -20.57 31.14
C ASP A 343 4.19 -21.93 31.84
N ASN A 344 4.08 -23.03 31.08
CA ASN A 344 4.32 -24.38 31.60
C ASN A 344 5.77 -24.63 32.03
N LEU A 345 6.75 -23.94 31.43
CA LEU A 345 8.16 -24.05 31.81
C LEU A 345 8.51 -23.22 33.04
N ASN A 346 7.96 -22.01 33.14
CA ASN A 346 8.36 -21.01 34.14
C ASN A 346 7.39 -20.92 35.34
N GLY A 347 6.21 -21.54 35.26
CA GLY A 347 5.17 -21.43 36.28
C GLY A 347 4.45 -20.08 36.26
N THR A 348 4.40 -19.43 35.11
CA THR A 348 3.72 -18.14 34.89
C THR A 348 2.29 -18.36 34.32
N ASN A 349 1.56 -17.27 34.09
CA ASN A 349 0.18 -17.28 33.59
C ASN A 349 -0.04 -16.19 32.51
N ILE A 350 1.02 -15.91 31.72
CA ILE A 350 1.10 -14.81 30.76
C ILE A 350 0.03 -14.97 29.69
N ALA A 351 -0.13 -16.16 29.10
CA ALA A 351 -1.08 -16.40 28.03
C ALA A 351 -2.52 -16.06 28.47
N ALA A 352 -2.92 -16.55 29.65
CA ALA A 352 -4.25 -16.31 30.19
C ALA A 352 -4.45 -14.84 30.64
N THR A 353 -3.45 -14.19 31.23
CA THR A 353 -3.55 -12.76 31.59
C THR A 353 -3.66 -11.89 30.34
N GLN A 354 -2.86 -12.13 29.30
CA GLN A 354 -2.91 -11.36 28.06
C GLN A 354 -4.25 -11.56 27.32
N LEU A 355 -4.81 -12.77 27.34
CA LEU A 355 -6.18 -13.05 26.85
C LEU A 355 -7.31 -12.44 27.70
N THR A 356 -7.03 -11.89 28.89
CA THR A 356 -8.02 -11.07 29.62
C THR A 356 -7.93 -9.58 29.28
N LEU A 357 -6.82 -9.16 28.66
CA LEU A 357 -6.59 -7.79 28.23
C LEU A 357 -7.08 -7.62 26.79
N ASN A 358 -6.61 -8.47 25.87
CA ASN A 358 -7.16 -8.60 24.53
C ASN A 358 -7.74 -10.04 24.33
N PRO A 359 -9.06 -10.24 24.55
CA PRO A 359 -9.73 -11.54 24.44
C PRO A 359 -10.03 -11.98 23.01
N THR A 360 -10.16 -11.05 22.09
CA THR A 360 -10.46 -11.25 20.66
C THR A 360 -9.21 -11.48 19.81
N MET A 361 -8.03 -11.26 20.40
CA MET A 361 -6.73 -11.18 19.75
C MET A 361 -6.57 -12.11 18.56
N GLY A 362 -6.20 -11.54 17.41
CA GLY A 362 -5.86 -12.32 16.25
C GLY A 362 -5.48 -11.48 15.04
N PRO A 363 -4.90 -12.10 14.01
CA PRO A 363 -4.47 -11.39 12.80
C PRO A 363 -5.59 -10.63 12.08
N ALA A 364 -6.85 -11.06 12.22
CA ALA A 364 -8.00 -10.43 11.54
C ALA A 364 -8.41 -9.10 12.20
N GLU A 365 -8.54 -9.09 13.53
CA GLU A 365 -8.79 -7.89 14.33
C GLU A 365 -7.62 -6.90 14.20
N ALA A 366 -6.39 -7.40 14.34
CA ALA A 366 -5.21 -6.57 14.22
C ALA A 366 -5.05 -5.97 12.82
N ALA A 367 -5.41 -6.69 11.75
CA ALA A 367 -5.37 -6.16 10.38
C ALA A 367 -6.33 -4.98 10.18
N TYR A 368 -7.52 -5.01 10.76
CA TYR A 368 -8.44 -3.86 10.76
C TYR A 368 -7.77 -2.65 11.41
N TRP A 369 -7.25 -2.79 12.63
CA TRP A 369 -6.61 -1.68 13.33
C TRP A 369 -5.33 -1.18 12.64
N ILE A 370 -4.51 -2.08 12.07
CA ILE A 370 -3.33 -1.70 11.29
C ILE A 370 -3.72 -0.88 10.05
N ASN A 371 -4.82 -1.22 9.38
CA ASN A 371 -5.33 -0.45 8.25
C ASN A 371 -5.79 0.95 8.70
N GLU A 372 -6.59 1.06 9.76
CA GLU A 372 -7.02 2.36 10.30
C GLU A 372 -5.84 3.23 10.74
N ILE A 373 -4.90 2.65 11.50
CA ILE A 373 -3.65 3.28 11.93
C ILE A 373 -2.88 3.84 10.73
N THR A 374 -2.70 3.01 9.70
CA THR A 374 -1.88 3.39 8.53
C THR A 374 -2.61 4.41 7.66
N ASN A 375 -3.92 4.27 7.45
CA ASN A 375 -4.73 5.17 6.63
C ASN A 375 -4.86 6.57 7.27
N TYR A 376 -4.99 6.65 8.59
CA TYR A 376 -5.00 7.92 9.31
C TYR A 376 -3.61 8.60 9.33
N THR A 377 -2.56 7.82 9.60
CA THR A 377 -1.20 8.34 9.85
C THR A 377 -0.47 8.68 8.55
N ALA A 378 -0.57 7.86 7.49
CA ALA A 378 0.19 8.04 6.26
C ALA A 378 0.01 9.41 5.56
N PRO A 379 -1.20 9.99 5.39
CA PRO A 379 -1.34 11.31 4.78
C PRO A 379 -0.78 12.43 5.68
N ARG A 380 -0.98 12.34 7.01
CA ARG A 380 -0.46 13.30 8.00
C ARG A 380 1.07 13.29 8.04
N LEU A 381 1.66 12.10 8.00
CA LEU A 381 3.10 11.87 7.87
C LEU A 381 3.64 12.44 6.56
N ALA A 382 2.99 12.15 5.42
CA ALA A 382 3.48 12.56 4.10
C ALA A 382 3.58 14.09 3.94
N VAL A 383 2.62 14.84 4.50
CA VAL A 383 2.67 16.31 4.51
C VAL A 383 3.71 16.82 5.52
N SER A 384 3.76 16.23 6.73
CA SER A 384 4.72 16.63 7.78
C SER A 384 6.19 16.42 7.39
N LEU A 385 6.47 15.43 6.54
CA LEU A 385 7.81 15.17 5.99
C LEU A 385 8.08 15.91 4.66
N GLU A 386 7.17 16.78 4.22
CA GLU A 386 7.24 17.50 2.93
C GLU A 386 7.44 16.58 1.70
N VAL A 387 7.07 15.30 1.81
CA VAL A 387 7.16 14.32 0.70
C VAL A 387 5.91 14.31 -0.17
N ALA A 388 4.82 14.85 0.36
CA ALA A 388 3.64 15.24 -0.39
C ALA A 388 3.33 16.72 -0.15
N SER A 389 3.33 17.53 -1.20
CA SER A 389 2.71 18.84 -1.17
C SER A 389 1.22 18.69 -1.54
N LEU A 390 0.33 18.88 -0.58
CA LEU A 390 -1.07 19.12 -0.91
C LEU A 390 -1.19 20.47 -1.60
N GLY A 391 -1.80 20.47 -2.78
CA GLY A 391 -1.93 21.68 -3.55
C GLY A 391 -2.66 21.47 -4.87
N PRO A 392 -2.67 22.51 -5.71
CA PRO A 392 -3.11 22.41 -7.08
C PRO A 392 -2.20 21.42 -7.86
N GLY A 393 -2.79 20.46 -8.57
CA GLY A 393 -2.07 19.47 -9.37
C GLY A 393 -3.01 18.65 -10.26
N CYS A 394 -2.48 17.90 -11.24
CA CYS A 394 -3.31 17.10 -12.12
C CYS A 394 -4.07 15.99 -11.38
N ASN A 395 -5.40 16.07 -11.37
CA ASN A 395 -6.30 15.06 -10.82
C ASN A 395 -7.00 14.22 -11.89
N ASP A 396 -6.53 14.27 -13.14
CA ASP A 396 -6.99 13.43 -14.26
C ASP A 396 -6.03 12.25 -14.45
N GLU A 397 -6.55 11.04 -14.23
CA GLU A 397 -5.82 9.77 -14.35
C GLU A 397 -5.35 9.46 -15.79
N ALA A 398 -5.88 10.15 -16.80
CA ALA A 398 -5.49 9.96 -18.20
C ALA A 398 -4.26 10.78 -18.65
N ALA A 399 -3.71 11.63 -17.78
CA ALA A 399 -2.52 12.44 -18.08
C ALA A 399 -1.21 11.67 -17.81
N CYS A 400 -0.12 12.00 -18.51
CA CYS A 400 1.22 11.44 -18.22
C CYS A 400 1.75 11.86 -16.81
N ASN A 401 1.00 12.61 -15.98
CA ASN A 401 1.44 13.20 -14.70
C ASN A 401 0.35 13.34 -13.58
N TYR A 402 -0.59 12.40 -13.45
CA TYR A 402 -1.61 12.34 -12.38
C TYR A 402 -1.04 12.33 -10.93
N SER A 403 -1.79 12.92 -9.98
CA SER A 403 -1.50 12.88 -8.54
C SER A 403 -2.75 12.70 -7.66
N ALA A 404 -2.81 11.59 -6.92
CA ALA A 404 -3.86 11.32 -5.92
C ALA A 404 -3.83 12.24 -4.68
N LEU A 405 -2.84 13.14 -4.58
CA LEU A 405 -2.68 14.12 -3.49
C LEU A 405 -2.99 15.56 -3.97
N ALA A 406 -3.56 15.70 -5.17
CA ALA A 406 -4.05 16.99 -5.66
C ALA A 406 -5.40 17.35 -5.00
N THR A 407 -5.44 18.44 -4.23
CA THR A 407 -6.69 18.93 -3.60
C THR A 407 -7.53 19.80 -4.53
N THR A 408 -6.94 20.25 -5.64
CA THR A 408 -7.59 21.01 -6.71
C THR A 408 -6.88 20.73 -8.04
N ASP A 409 -7.62 20.67 -9.14
CA ASP A 409 -7.02 20.69 -10.49
C ASP A 409 -6.38 22.07 -10.76
N ASP A 410 -5.13 22.07 -11.22
CA ASP A 410 -4.37 23.26 -11.60
C ASP A 410 -4.20 23.43 -13.11
N GLY A 411 -4.66 22.45 -13.90
CA GLY A 411 -4.45 22.39 -15.34
C GLY A 411 -3.02 22.01 -15.75
N SER A 412 -2.22 21.39 -14.85
CA SER A 412 -0.89 20.86 -15.18
C SER A 412 -0.91 19.53 -15.95
N CYS A 413 -2.09 18.92 -16.15
CA CYS A 413 -2.23 17.65 -16.85
C CYS A 413 -1.59 17.68 -18.25
N ASP A 414 -0.58 16.85 -18.46
CA ASP A 414 0.21 16.75 -19.69
C ASP A 414 -0.14 15.47 -20.48
N TYR A 415 -0.13 15.56 -21.82
CA TYR A 415 -0.59 14.49 -22.71
C TYR A 415 0.31 14.38 -23.94
N ALA A 416 0.48 13.16 -24.48
CA ALA A 416 1.34 12.90 -25.63
C ALA A 416 0.92 13.64 -26.92
N ALA A 417 1.90 13.97 -27.77
CA ALA A 417 1.69 14.71 -29.01
C ALA A 417 1.28 13.82 -30.21
N GLU A 418 0.45 14.35 -31.12
CA GLU A 418 -0.05 13.59 -32.28
C GLU A 418 1.09 13.10 -33.20
N GLY A 419 1.24 11.78 -33.32
CA GLY A 419 2.34 11.13 -34.07
C GLY A 419 3.59 10.80 -33.23
N PHE A 420 3.52 10.95 -31.91
CA PHE A 420 4.57 10.71 -30.92
C PHE A 420 3.98 10.00 -29.67
N ASP A 421 4.84 9.47 -28.80
CA ASP A 421 4.52 8.87 -27.48
C ASP A 421 4.78 9.87 -26.32
N CYS A 422 4.49 9.52 -25.04
CA CYS A 422 4.90 10.38 -23.89
C CYS A 422 6.45 10.54 -23.82
N ASP A 423 7.23 9.74 -24.56
CA ASP A 423 8.71 9.81 -24.65
C ASP A 423 9.25 10.64 -25.84
N GLY A 424 8.41 11.03 -26.82
CA GLY A 424 8.74 11.98 -27.89
C GLY A 424 9.37 11.42 -29.20
N ASN A 425 9.06 10.20 -29.63
CA ASN A 425 9.65 9.55 -30.83
C ASN A 425 8.96 9.87 -32.19
N SER A 426 9.72 9.97 -33.31
CA SER A 426 9.29 10.47 -34.66
C SER A 426 9.60 9.55 -35.86
N LEU A 427 9.17 9.87 -37.11
CA LEU A 427 8.88 8.84 -38.15
C LEU A 427 9.26 9.03 -39.68
N ILE A 428 9.71 10.17 -40.25
CA ILE A 428 9.61 10.46 -41.73
C ILE A 428 10.96 10.77 -42.47
N VAL A 429 11.11 10.40 -43.77
CA VAL A 429 12.36 10.50 -44.60
C VAL A 429 12.18 10.80 -46.14
N PRO A 430 13.02 11.59 -46.89
CA PRO A 430 12.82 11.93 -48.35
C PRO A 430 13.92 11.56 -49.44
N GLY A 431 13.59 11.54 -50.77
CA GLY A 431 14.46 11.32 -52.00
C GLY A 431 13.73 10.90 -53.34
N CYS A 432 14.34 10.80 -54.56
CA CYS A 432 13.63 10.49 -55.86
C CYS A 432 13.08 9.05 -55.98
N THR A 433 11.74 8.93 -56.07
CA THR A 433 11.01 7.65 -55.96
C THR A 433 10.59 6.96 -57.27
N ASP A 434 11.02 7.42 -58.46
CA ASP A 434 10.56 6.83 -59.74
C ASP A 434 11.50 5.75 -60.34
N VAL A 435 11.14 4.48 -60.14
CA VAL A 435 11.91 3.25 -60.44
C VAL A 435 12.32 3.03 -61.90
N ILE A 436 11.57 3.57 -62.85
CA ILE A 436 11.81 3.31 -64.28
C ILE A 436 12.85 4.28 -64.88
N ALA A 437 13.22 5.34 -64.15
CA ALA A 437 14.23 6.31 -64.58
C ALA A 437 15.61 5.69 -64.58
N CYS A 438 16.54 6.33 -65.28
CA CYS A 438 17.96 6.01 -65.17
C CYS A 438 18.58 6.29 -63.77
N ASN A 439 17.85 6.81 -62.77
CA ASN A 439 18.43 7.37 -61.53
C ASN A 439 17.56 7.37 -60.23
N TYR A 440 16.76 6.32 -59.99
CA TYR A 440 15.93 6.08 -58.78
C TYR A 440 16.68 5.86 -57.44
N ASP A 441 16.06 6.21 -56.29
CA ASP A 441 16.44 5.81 -54.91
C ASP A 441 15.23 5.30 -54.08
N GLY A 442 15.42 4.27 -53.25
CA GLY A 442 14.35 3.46 -52.64
C GLY A 442 14.19 3.53 -51.13
N PHE A 443 14.95 4.37 -50.41
CA PHE A 443 14.74 4.60 -48.97
C PHE A 443 13.95 5.89 -48.65
N ALA A 444 13.47 6.56 -49.69
CA ALA A 444 12.64 7.76 -49.58
C ALA A 444 11.18 7.40 -49.27
N THR A 445 10.61 8.01 -48.22
CA THR A 445 9.17 8.02 -47.94
C THR A 445 8.45 9.27 -48.48
N GLU A 446 9.19 10.23 -49.07
CA GLU A 446 8.67 11.45 -49.70
C GLU A 446 9.59 11.88 -50.88
N ASP A 447 9.02 12.29 -52.03
CA ASP A 447 9.75 12.51 -53.30
C ASP A 447 10.43 13.90 -53.43
N ASP A 448 11.63 13.96 -54.03
CA ASP A 448 12.39 15.20 -54.31
C ASP A 448 12.38 15.66 -55.79
N GLY A 449 11.91 14.80 -56.72
CA GLY A 449 11.55 15.16 -58.10
C GLY A 449 12.68 15.25 -59.14
N SER A 450 13.45 14.17 -59.37
CA SER A 450 14.73 14.24 -60.13
C SER A 450 15.02 13.22 -61.27
N CYS A 451 14.03 12.62 -61.99
CA CYS A 451 14.17 11.34 -62.77
C CYS A 451 13.91 11.41 -64.38
N ASP A 452 14.37 10.49 -65.31
CA ASP A 452 14.50 10.65 -66.86
C ASP A 452 14.34 9.39 -67.87
N TYR A 453 13.86 9.50 -69.19
CA TYR A 453 13.22 8.43 -70.09
C TYR A 453 13.10 8.51 -71.70
N MET A 454 12.52 7.49 -72.42
CA MET A 454 12.30 7.34 -73.92
C MET A 454 10.99 6.62 -74.52
N ASP A 455 11.00 5.75 -75.61
CA ASP A 455 9.83 5.18 -76.42
C ASP A 455 10.09 3.96 -77.44
N THR A 456 9.15 2.99 -77.71
CA THR A 456 9.21 1.90 -78.79
C THR A 456 7.86 1.46 -79.50
N THR A 457 7.64 0.18 -79.92
CA THR A 457 6.46 -0.29 -80.74
C THR A 457 5.82 -1.67 -80.43
N LEU A 458 6.23 -2.44 -79.42
CA LEU A 458 5.37 -3.54 -78.89
C LEU A 458 4.37 -2.93 -77.88
N PRO A 459 3.37 -3.66 -77.34
CA PRO A 459 2.70 -3.23 -76.11
C PRO A 459 3.72 -3.31 -74.97
N THR A 460 4.41 -2.19 -74.78
CA THR A 460 5.53 -1.97 -73.89
C THR A 460 5.29 -0.65 -73.14
N GLY A 461 5.89 -0.52 -71.98
CA GLY A 461 5.63 0.53 -70.98
C GLY A 461 5.37 -0.12 -69.62
N ALA A 462 5.42 0.67 -68.54
CA ALA A 462 5.17 0.14 -67.18
C ALA A 462 3.79 -0.50 -67.05
N GLU A 463 2.80 -0.03 -67.80
CA GLU A 463 1.41 -0.50 -67.80
C GLU A 463 1.19 -1.91 -68.38
N ASN A 464 2.16 -2.47 -69.10
CA ASN A 464 1.99 -3.73 -69.84
C ASN A 464 2.74 -4.87 -69.14
N VAL A 465 2.09 -5.52 -68.16
CA VAL A 465 2.63 -6.72 -67.49
C VAL A 465 2.68 -7.91 -68.44
N TRP A 466 3.81 -8.62 -68.44
CA TRP A 466 4.01 -9.91 -69.10
C TRP A 466 4.38 -10.98 -68.06
N LEU A 467 4.18 -12.23 -68.45
CA LEU A 467 4.36 -13.45 -67.65
C LEU A 467 5.19 -14.45 -68.45
N VAL A 468 5.91 -15.34 -67.77
CA VAL A 468 6.78 -16.36 -68.37
C VAL A 468 6.62 -17.67 -67.60
N GLY A 469 6.87 -18.82 -68.22
CA GLY A 469 6.90 -20.09 -67.49
C GLY A 469 7.39 -21.27 -68.29
N LEU A 470 7.31 -22.45 -67.68
CA LEU A 470 7.45 -23.74 -68.35
C LEU A 470 6.13 -24.50 -68.38
N THR A 471 5.84 -25.18 -69.49
CA THR A 471 4.78 -26.20 -69.53
C THR A 471 5.25 -27.47 -68.80
N LEU A 472 4.53 -27.90 -67.75
CA LEU A 472 4.74 -29.19 -67.08
C LEU A 472 3.81 -30.28 -67.65
N SER A 473 4.35 -31.17 -68.49
CA SER A 473 3.65 -32.37 -68.96
C SER A 473 4.16 -33.62 -68.24
N GLY A 474 3.27 -34.45 -67.69
CA GLY A 474 3.61 -35.75 -67.10
C GLY A 474 4.07 -35.71 -65.63
N THR A 475 3.51 -34.82 -64.80
CA THR A 475 3.87 -34.67 -63.37
C THR A 475 2.67 -34.90 -62.46
N GLU A 476 2.89 -35.12 -61.16
CA GLU A 476 1.79 -35.37 -60.20
C GLU A 476 0.85 -34.17 -59.98
N ASN A 477 1.27 -32.97 -60.40
CA ASN A 477 0.47 -31.74 -60.38
C ASN A 477 -0.31 -31.49 -61.69
N GLU A 478 -0.10 -32.30 -62.74
CA GLU A 478 -0.89 -32.25 -63.99
C GLU A 478 -2.42 -32.38 -63.77
N PRO A 479 -2.94 -33.19 -62.82
CA PRO A 479 -4.38 -33.27 -62.54
C PRO A 479 -5.00 -31.98 -61.99
N LEU A 480 -4.21 -31.16 -61.27
CA LEU A 480 -4.68 -29.88 -60.70
C LEU A 480 -4.93 -28.83 -61.80
N ALA A 481 -4.25 -28.97 -62.95
CA ALA A 481 -4.33 -28.05 -64.08
C ALA A 481 -5.63 -28.16 -64.92
N GLY A 482 -6.64 -28.93 -64.48
CA GLY A 482 -7.98 -29.00 -65.11
C GLY A 482 -8.06 -29.40 -66.60
N GLY A 483 -6.92 -29.70 -67.24
CA GLY A 483 -6.80 -29.84 -68.69
C GLY A 483 -6.52 -28.55 -69.48
N CYS A 484 -6.12 -27.41 -68.88
CA CYS A 484 -5.90 -26.14 -69.60
C CYS A 484 -4.92 -26.30 -70.80
N GLU A 485 -3.91 -27.17 -70.67
CA GLU A 485 -2.93 -27.54 -71.74
C GLU A 485 -3.60 -28.11 -73.01
N LEU A 486 -4.71 -28.86 -72.88
CA LEU A 486 -5.43 -29.45 -74.03
C LEU A 486 -6.20 -28.41 -74.84
N SER A 487 -6.46 -27.23 -74.27
CA SER A 487 -7.05 -26.08 -74.97
C SER A 487 -6.01 -25.15 -75.61
N GLY A 488 -4.72 -25.50 -75.54
CA GLY A 488 -3.61 -24.68 -76.03
C GLY A 488 -3.16 -23.59 -75.05
N GLY A 489 -3.69 -23.59 -73.83
CA GLY A 489 -3.18 -22.79 -72.72
C GLY A 489 -1.95 -23.45 -72.07
N VAL A 490 -1.55 -22.91 -70.93
CA VAL A 490 -0.43 -23.37 -70.09
C VAL A 490 -0.89 -23.45 -68.65
N ASN A 491 -0.40 -24.40 -67.86
CA ASN A 491 -0.76 -24.53 -66.43
C ASN A 491 -0.27 -23.31 -65.61
N PRO A 492 -1.15 -22.41 -65.12
CA PRO A 492 -0.73 -21.20 -64.42
C PRO A 492 -0.27 -21.48 -62.98
N ASN A 493 -0.80 -22.53 -62.33
CA ASN A 493 -0.42 -22.97 -60.98
C ASN A 493 1.03 -23.47 -60.89
N VAL A 494 1.72 -23.64 -62.03
CA VAL A 494 3.14 -23.99 -62.08
C VAL A 494 3.89 -23.08 -63.06
N SER A 495 3.51 -21.80 -63.05
CA SER A 495 4.26 -20.72 -63.69
C SER A 495 5.27 -20.08 -62.71
N VAL A 496 6.33 -19.49 -63.25
CA VAL A 496 7.24 -18.62 -62.50
C VAL A 496 6.80 -17.20 -62.80
N ASN A 497 6.19 -16.51 -61.84
CA ASN A 497 5.83 -15.13 -62.05
C ASN A 497 7.11 -14.30 -62.26
N GLY A 498 7.17 -13.60 -63.39
CA GLY A 498 8.32 -12.83 -63.82
C GLY A 498 7.84 -11.72 -64.73
N VAL A 499 7.81 -10.51 -64.21
CA VAL A 499 7.22 -9.35 -64.89
C VAL A 499 8.25 -8.66 -65.77
N PHE A 500 7.89 -8.40 -67.03
CA PHE A 500 8.59 -7.43 -67.86
C PHE A 500 7.93 -6.06 -67.70
N LEU A 501 8.63 -5.10 -67.07
CA LEU A 501 8.23 -3.69 -67.02
C LEU A 501 9.11 -2.86 -67.96
N GLY A 502 8.50 -1.94 -68.70
CA GLY A 502 9.21 -0.91 -69.47
C GLY A 502 8.90 -0.86 -70.96
N ASP A 503 9.19 0.28 -71.58
CA ASP A 503 8.90 0.57 -73.00
C ASP A 503 9.86 -0.08 -74.00
N GLY A 504 10.96 -0.68 -73.54
CA GLY A 504 11.98 -1.30 -74.38
C GLY A 504 13.15 -0.39 -74.79
N THR A 505 13.30 0.80 -74.20
CA THR A 505 14.42 1.73 -74.50
C THR A 505 15.56 1.77 -73.47
N GLY A 506 15.31 1.37 -72.23
CA GLY A 506 16.25 1.55 -71.12
C GLY A 506 17.28 0.43 -70.88
N GLY A 507 16.99 -0.82 -71.23
CA GLY A 507 17.88 -1.95 -70.92
C GLY A 507 17.27 -3.33 -71.20
N PRO A 508 18.04 -4.42 -71.07
CA PRO A 508 17.54 -5.78 -71.26
C PRO A 508 16.52 -6.13 -70.18
N LEU A 509 15.44 -6.78 -70.60
CA LEU A 509 14.45 -7.31 -69.68
C LEU A 509 15.06 -8.49 -68.90
N VAL A 510 14.92 -8.46 -67.58
CA VAL A 510 15.33 -9.51 -66.65
C VAL A 510 14.12 -9.85 -65.79
N MET A 511 13.86 -11.14 -65.59
CA MET A 511 12.73 -11.58 -64.76
C MET A 511 13.12 -11.47 -63.29
N SER A 512 12.51 -10.52 -62.58
CA SER A 512 12.57 -10.36 -61.13
C SER A 512 11.42 -11.10 -60.44
N SER A 513 11.51 -11.24 -59.11
CA SER A 513 10.46 -11.83 -58.26
C SER A 513 10.03 -13.25 -58.65
N VAL A 514 11.00 -14.05 -59.13
CA VAL A 514 10.84 -15.47 -59.48
C VAL A 514 10.52 -16.28 -58.23
N THR A 515 9.23 -16.39 -57.91
CA THR A 515 8.71 -17.28 -56.87
C THR A 515 8.27 -18.61 -57.48
N ASP A 516 8.52 -19.70 -56.74
CA ASP A 516 7.93 -21.01 -56.98
C ASP A 516 6.80 -21.20 -55.96
N PRO A 517 5.53 -20.95 -56.31
CA PRO A 517 4.41 -21.11 -55.38
C PRO A 517 4.18 -22.57 -54.96
N THR A 518 4.89 -23.54 -55.56
CA THR A 518 4.79 -24.97 -55.22
C THR A 518 5.87 -25.45 -54.24
N GLY A 519 6.65 -24.54 -53.64
CA GLY A 519 7.54 -24.86 -52.52
C GLY A 519 8.85 -25.58 -52.87
N GLY A 520 9.29 -25.57 -54.14
CA GLY A 520 10.66 -25.99 -54.52
C GLY A 520 10.76 -26.94 -55.72
N LEU A 521 9.64 -27.39 -56.30
CA LEU A 521 9.63 -28.25 -57.50
C LEU A 521 10.27 -27.58 -58.73
N LEU A 522 10.28 -26.25 -58.79
CA LEU A 522 10.82 -25.45 -59.89
C LEU A 522 12.23 -24.88 -59.63
N ALA A 523 12.95 -25.34 -58.59
CA ALA A 523 14.30 -24.83 -58.28
C ALA A 523 15.30 -24.85 -59.47
N SER A 524 15.16 -25.82 -60.39
CA SER A 524 15.97 -25.88 -61.62
C SER A 524 15.60 -24.82 -62.66
N LEU A 525 14.35 -24.33 -62.64
CA LEU A 525 13.83 -23.29 -63.52
C LEU A 525 14.25 -21.90 -63.04
N VAL A 526 14.20 -21.64 -61.73
CA VAL A 526 14.72 -20.42 -61.11
C VAL A 526 16.15 -20.13 -61.61
N ALA A 527 17.03 -21.12 -61.55
CA ALA A 527 18.43 -20.99 -61.98
C ALA A 527 18.60 -20.64 -63.48
N ILE A 528 17.69 -21.10 -64.35
CA ILE A 528 17.71 -20.82 -65.79
C ILE A 528 17.13 -19.44 -66.10
N VAL A 529 16.02 -19.07 -65.46
CA VAL A 529 15.27 -17.86 -65.76
C VAL A 529 15.95 -16.60 -65.19
N SER A 530 16.41 -16.64 -63.94
CA SER A 530 17.01 -15.47 -63.26
C SER A 530 18.33 -14.98 -63.88
N ASN A 531 18.92 -15.72 -64.81
CA ASN A 531 20.20 -15.38 -65.48
C ASN A 531 20.06 -15.13 -66.99
N THR A 532 18.85 -15.08 -67.52
CA THR A 532 18.60 -15.04 -68.97
C THR A 532 18.21 -13.63 -69.45
N PRO A 533 19.07 -12.92 -70.20
CA PRO A 533 18.73 -11.61 -70.74
C PRO A 533 17.69 -11.73 -71.84
N VAL A 534 16.62 -10.95 -71.75
CA VAL A 534 15.56 -10.86 -72.74
C VAL A 534 15.67 -9.54 -73.50
N GLY A 535 15.72 -9.63 -74.83
CA GLY A 535 15.74 -8.47 -75.72
C GLY A 535 14.37 -8.22 -76.34
N ILE A 536 13.79 -7.06 -76.06
CA ILE A 536 12.73 -6.45 -76.87
C ILE A 536 13.36 -5.35 -77.73
N CYS A 537 13.20 -5.46 -79.04
CA CYS A 537 13.64 -4.46 -80.00
C CYS A 537 12.70 -4.50 -81.21
N GLY A 538 11.80 -3.52 -81.30
CA GLY A 538 10.67 -3.59 -82.22
C GLY A 538 9.79 -4.82 -81.96
N GLY A 539 9.26 -5.43 -83.02
CA GLY A 539 8.28 -6.52 -82.94
C GLY A 539 8.82 -7.95 -82.81
N GLN A 540 9.99 -8.17 -82.21
CA GLN A 540 10.56 -9.53 -82.03
C GLN A 540 10.93 -9.81 -80.57
N PHE A 541 10.67 -11.05 -80.14
CA PHE A 541 11.00 -11.57 -78.81
C PHE A 541 12.12 -12.61 -78.93
N THR A 542 13.26 -12.37 -78.28
CA THR A 542 14.43 -13.27 -78.33
C THR A 542 15.01 -13.52 -76.95
N VAL A 543 15.39 -14.77 -76.71
CA VAL A 543 15.86 -15.26 -75.42
C VAL A 543 17.20 -15.97 -75.62
N ASN A 544 18.21 -15.63 -74.82
CA ASN A 544 19.56 -16.20 -74.92
C ASN A 544 19.82 -17.21 -73.80
N LEU A 545 19.63 -18.50 -74.08
CA LEU A 545 19.89 -19.58 -73.14
C LEU A 545 21.31 -20.13 -73.36
N SER A 546 22.20 -19.86 -72.41
CA SER A 546 23.58 -20.40 -72.37
C SER A 546 24.37 -20.22 -73.69
N GLY A 547 24.19 -19.08 -74.35
CA GLY A 547 24.86 -18.75 -75.62
C GLY A 547 24.15 -19.23 -76.88
N THR A 548 22.99 -19.88 -76.75
CA THR A 548 22.10 -20.19 -77.88
C THR A 548 20.92 -19.23 -77.88
N VAL A 549 20.80 -18.40 -78.92
CA VAL A 549 19.64 -17.53 -79.11
C VAL A 549 18.47 -18.35 -79.65
N LEU A 550 17.38 -18.39 -78.90
CA LEU A 550 16.13 -19.02 -79.30
C LEU A 550 15.08 -17.94 -79.61
N THR A 551 14.39 -18.10 -80.74
CA THR A 551 13.22 -17.31 -81.12
C THR A 551 11.97 -18.02 -80.60
N LEU A 552 11.07 -17.28 -79.95
CA LEU A 552 9.77 -17.80 -79.54
C LEU A 552 8.77 -17.59 -80.68
N ALA A 553 7.94 -18.60 -80.95
CA ALA A 553 6.85 -18.52 -81.91
C ALA A 553 5.56 -18.10 -81.20
N GLU A 554 4.89 -17.09 -81.74
CA GLU A 554 3.58 -16.64 -81.24
C GLU A 554 2.47 -17.62 -81.64
N GLN A 555 1.57 -17.88 -80.70
CA GLN A 555 0.31 -18.57 -80.92
C GLN A 555 -0.75 -18.09 -79.90
N ASN A 556 -1.78 -17.40 -80.39
CA ASN A 556 -2.93 -16.91 -79.61
C ASN A 556 -2.55 -15.99 -78.43
N GLY A 557 -1.57 -15.10 -78.61
CA GLY A 557 -1.09 -14.22 -77.55
C GLY A 557 -0.16 -14.89 -76.54
N VAL A 558 0.37 -16.08 -76.85
CA VAL A 558 1.41 -16.76 -76.09
C VAL A 558 2.58 -17.08 -77.01
N TRP A 559 3.78 -16.63 -76.66
CA TRP A 559 5.03 -16.87 -77.38
C TRP A 559 5.73 -18.06 -76.73
N ARG A 560 6.02 -19.14 -77.47
CA ARG A 560 6.65 -20.36 -76.91
C ARG A 560 7.86 -20.81 -77.72
N THR A 561 8.85 -21.42 -77.07
CA THR A 561 9.96 -22.08 -77.76
C THR A 561 9.44 -23.25 -78.60
N ILE A 562 9.94 -23.38 -79.83
CA ILE A 562 9.56 -24.47 -80.75
C ILE A 562 10.23 -25.81 -80.42
N VAL A 563 11.10 -25.83 -79.41
CA VAL A 563 11.80 -26.99 -78.87
C VAL A 563 11.76 -26.94 -77.34
N PRO A 564 11.77 -28.09 -76.65
CA PRO A 564 11.84 -28.11 -75.19
C PRO A 564 13.21 -27.60 -74.71
N VAL A 565 13.24 -26.92 -73.57
CA VAL A 565 14.45 -26.32 -72.99
C VAL A 565 14.97 -27.08 -71.77
N LEU A 566 14.11 -27.83 -71.08
CA LEU A 566 14.46 -28.65 -69.92
C LEU A 566 13.58 -29.91 -69.89
N GLY A 567 14.17 -31.09 -70.09
CA GLY A 567 13.39 -32.35 -70.16
C GLY A 567 12.28 -32.29 -71.23
N PRO A 568 11.01 -32.60 -70.90
CA PRO A 568 9.87 -32.45 -71.81
C PRO A 568 9.27 -31.02 -71.86
N GLN A 569 9.83 -30.06 -71.11
CA GLN A 569 9.22 -28.76 -70.82
C GLN A 569 9.62 -27.68 -71.84
N TYR A 570 8.68 -26.79 -72.17
CA TYR A 570 8.85 -25.70 -73.14
C TYR A 570 8.73 -24.34 -72.45
N LEU A 571 9.58 -23.38 -72.83
CA LEU A 571 9.57 -22.01 -72.31
C LEU A 571 8.55 -21.16 -73.06
N TRP A 572 7.68 -20.46 -72.33
CA TRP A 572 6.67 -19.57 -72.89
C TRP A 572 6.66 -18.20 -72.22
N ALA A 573 6.19 -17.17 -72.91
CA ALA A 573 5.97 -15.81 -72.44
C ALA A 573 4.69 -15.20 -73.04
N ALA A 574 3.94 -14.39 -72.30
CA ALA A 574 2.68 -13.78 -72.76
C ALA A 574 2.33 -12.51 -71.96
N PRO A 575 1.62 -11.52 -72.52
CA PRO A 575 1.07 -10.42 -71.73
C PRO A 575 -0.01 -10.95 -70.78
N LEU A 576 -0.15 -10.32 -69.61
CA LEU A 576 -1.13 -10.68 -68.59
C LEU A 576 -2.57 -10.72 -69.13
N SER A 577 -2.88 -9.87 -70.12
CA SER A 577 -4.17 -9.84 -70.82
C SER A 577 -4.56 -11.14 -71.56
N SER A 578 -3.63 -12.09 -71.69
CA SER A 578 -3.91 -13.43 -72.24
C SER A 578 -4.56 -14.39 -71.22
N PHE A 579 -4.70 -13.98 -69.95
CA PHE A 579 -5.25 -14.80 -68.85
C PHE A 579 -6.38 -14.07 -68.10
N THR A 580 -7.24 -14.83 -67.43
CA THR A 580 -8.26 -14.29 -66.52
C THR A 580 -7.67 -14.14 -65.12
N PRO A 581 -7.60 -12.93 -64.52
CA PRO A 581 -7.18 -12.76 -63.13
C PRO A 581 -8.16 -13.41 -62.16
N GLY A 582 -7.63 -14.16 -61.19
CA GLY A 582 -8.43 -14.88 -60.19
C GLY A 582 -7.54 -15.59 -59.19
N CYS A 583 -8.03 -16.70 -58.64
CA CYS A 583 -7.22 -17.62 -57.87
C CYS A 583 -7.36 -19.05 -58.43
N GLY A 584 -6.24 -19.58 -58.95
CA GLY A 584 -6.14 -20.92 -59.52
C GLY A 584 -5.87 -22.03 -58.51
N ASP A 585 -5.49 -21.68 -57.29
CA ASP A 585 -5.15 -22.62 -56.22
C ASP A 585 -6.37 -22.93 -55.33
N PRO A 586 -6.87 -24.18 -55.30
CA PRO A 586 -8.00 -24.57 -54.46
C PRO A 586 -7.69 -24.63 -52.95
N THR A 587 -6.43 -24.44 -52.53
CA THR A 587 -6.05 -24.35 -51.11
C THR A 587 -5.90 -22.93 -50.58
N ALA A 588 -5.90 -21.92 -51.47
CA ALA A 588 -5.74 -20.52 -51.10
C ALA A 588 -7.08 -19.80 -50.82
N CYS A 589 -7.00 -18.68 -50.12
CA CYS A 589 -8.11 -17.75 -49.97
C CYS A 589 -8.52 -17.16 -51.33
N GLY A 590 -9.83 -17.05 -51.56
CA GLY A 590 -10.37 -16.44 -52.79
C GLY A 590 -10.42 -17.32 -54.04
N PHE A 591 -10.22 -18.65 -53.95
CA PHE A 591 -10.29 -19.58 -55.10
C PHE A 591 -11.47 -19.34 -56.06
N THR A 592 -11.17 -19.19 -57.36
CA THR A 592 -12.16 -18.95 -58.42
C THR A 592 -12.24 -20.08 -59.44
N SER A 593 -11.12 -20.49 -60.04
CA SER A 593 -11.08 -21.46 -61.15
C SER A 593 -9.66 -21.94 -61.44
N PRO A 594 -9.41 -23.24 -61.66
CA PRO A 594 -8.06 -23.81 -61.80
C PRO A 594 -7.33 -23.44 -63.11
N CYS A 595 -7.96 -22.66 -64.01
CA CYS A 595 -7.28 -22.07 -65.18
C CYS A 595 -7.14 -20.53 -65.07
N ASP A 596 -7.53 -19.92 -63.94
CA ASP A 596 -7.31 -18.50 -63.69
C ASP A 596 -5.85 -18.28 -63.24
N ILE A 597 -5.31 -17.08 -63.48
CA ILE A 597 -3.98 -16.76 -62.96
C ILE A 597 -4.08 -16.34 -61.50
N SER A 598 -3.35 -17.06 -60.64
CA SER A 598 -3.28 -16.93 -59.17
C SER A 598 -2.64 -15.63 -58.65
N LEU A 599 -3.02 -14.48 -59.24
CA LEU A 599 -2.66 -13.14 -58.78
C LEU A 599 -3.58 -12.62 -57.66
N LEU A 600 -4.74 -13.25 -57.47
CA LEU A 600 -5.72 -12.92 -56.43
C LEU A 600 -5.92 -14.09 -55.46
N CYS A 601 -4.99 -15.07 -55.46
CA CYS A 601 -4.91 -16.02 -54.36
C CYS A 601 -4.30 -15.30 -53.16
N ASP A 602 -5.07 -15.27 -52.08
CA ASP A 602 -4.60 -14.77 -50.80
C ASP A 602 -4.02 -15.95 -50.00
N TYR A 603 -2.82 -15.74 -49.49
CA TYR A 603 -2.03 -16.67 -48.67
C TYR A 603 -1.45 -15.93 -47.47
N SER A 604 -2.10 -14.84 -47.06
CA SER A 604 -1.74 -14.14 -45.84
C SER A 604 -1.97 -15.13 -44.69
N ASP A 605 -0.91 -15.36 -43.93
CA ASP A 605 -0.77 -16.14 -42.71
C ASP A 605 0.13 -15.25 -41.86
N THR A 606 -0.52 -14.39 -41.08
CA THR A 606 0.10 -13.23 -40.44
C THR A 606 0.87 -13.62 -39.18
N ASP A 607 0.48 -14.70 -38.49
CA ASP A 607 1.14 -15.20 -37.27
C ASP A 607 2.08 -16.40 -37.50
N GLY A 608 1.91 -17.13 -38.61
CA GLY A 608 2.77 -18.22 -39.05
C GLY A 608 2.37 -19.61 -38.54
N ASP A 609 1.09 -19.85 -38.24
CA ASP A 609 0.60 -21.13 -37.69
C ASP A 609 0.25 -22.22 -38.74
N ASP A 610 0.45 -21.94 -40.04
CA ASP A 610 0.03 -22.72 -41.22
C ASP A 610 -1.50 -22.64 -41.54
N ILE A 611 -2.27 -21.73 -40.93
CA ILE A 611 -3.64 -21.36 -41.31
C ILE A 611 -3.62 -19.96 -41.98
N LEU A 612 -4.53 -19.72 -42.94
CA LEU A 612 -4.58 -18.44 -43.67
C LEU A 612 -5.55 -17.46 -43.00
N ASP A 613 -5.20 -16.17 -42.94
CA ASP A 613 -5.97 -15.05 -42.36
C ASP A 613 -7.48 -15.07 -42.70
N CYS A 614 -7.86 -15.41 -43.94
CA CYS A 614 -9.27 -15.44 -44.34
C CYS A 614 -10.05 -16.67 -43.82
N GLN A 615 -9.32 -17.70 -43.39
CA GLN A 615 -9.81 -18.94 -42.78
C GLN A 615 -9.72 -18.88 -41.26
N GLU A 616 -9.04 -17.86 -40.72
CA GLU A 616 -8.89 -17.67 -39.29
C GLU A 616 -10.21 -17.30 -38.60
N ILE A 617 -10.29 -17.72 -37.35
CA ILE A 617 -11.35 -17.33 -36.44
C ILE A 617 -10.67 -16.52 -35.33
N VAL A 618 -10.79 -15.20 -35.39
CA VAL A 618 -10.29 -14.31 -34.33
C VAL A 618 -11.08 -14.55 -33.05
N GLY A 619 -10.38 -14.81 -31.94
CA GLY A 619 -10.99 -14.95 -30.62
C GLY A 619 -9.96 -15.20 -29.54
N CYS A 620 -10.35 -15.08 -28.28
CA CYS A 620 -9.43 -15.44 -27.20
C CYS A 620 -9.12 -16.94 -27.23
N GLN A 621 -7.83 -17.28 -27.23
CA GLN A 621 -7.33 -18.65 -27.24
C GLN A 621 -7.01 -19.20 -25.83
N ASP A 622 -7.05 -18.36 -24.78
CA ASP A 622 -6.89 -18.83 -23.39
C ASP A 622 -8.18 -19.52 -22.90
N GLU A 623 -8.08 -20.82 -22.58
CA GLU A 623 -9.16 -21.64 -22.01
C GLU A 623 -9.75 -21.08 -20.70
N ASN A 624 -9.05 -20.15 -20.03
CA ASN A 624 -9.47 -19.55 -18.77
C ASN A 624 -10.23 -18.22 -18.92
N ALA A 625 -10.31 -17.64 -20.12
CA ALA A 625 -11.03 -16.38 -20.35
C ALA A 625 -12.54 -16.61 -20.61
N ASP A 626 -13.38 -15.67 -20.20
CA ASP A 626 -14.84 -15.77 -20.38
C ASP A 626 -15.28 -15.67 -21.85
N ASN A 627 -14.46 -15.04 -22.69
CA ASN A 627 -14.66 -14.97 -24.14
C ASN A 627 -13.82 -16.00 -24.92
N TYR A 628 -13.32 -17.04 -24.25
CA TYR A 628 -12.61 -18.15 -24.89
C TYR A 628 -13.40 -18.74 -26.06
N ASN A 629 -12.71 -18.97 -27.16
CA ASN A 629 -13.26 -19.62 -28.33
C ASN A 629 -12.36 -20.80 -28.75
N ALA A 630 -12.81 -22.02 -28.46
CA ALA A 630 -12.10 -23.25 -28.81
C ALA A 630 -11.94 -23.53 -30.32
N ASN A 631 -12.49 -22.68 -31.18
CA ASN A 631 -12.26 -22.71 -32.62
C ASN A 631 -11.44 -21.50 -33.09
N ALA A 632 -10.95 -20.66 -32.18
CA ALA A 632 -10.10 -19.54 -32.53
C ALA A 632 -8.74 -20.04 -33.04
N THR A 633 -8.26 -19.39 -34.08
CA THR A 633 -6.95 -19.65 -34.71
C THR A 633 -6.11 -18.39 -34.80
N ASP A 634 -6.70 -17.20 -34.60
CA ASP A 634 -5.98 -15.93 -34.41
C ASP A 634 -6.28 -15.37 -33.01
N ALA A 635 -5.30 -14.69 -32.42
CA ALA A 635 -5.28 -14.23 -31.04
C ALA A 635 -6.09 -12.94 -30.83
N GLY A 636 -7.37 -13.09 -30.54
CA GLY A 636 -8.23 -11.99 -30.10
C GLY A 636 -7.99 -11.59 -28.64
N ALA A 637 -8.42 -10.38 -28.28
CA ALA A 637 -8.37 -9.88 -26.91
C ALA A 637 -9.14 -10.82 -25.95
N CYS A 638 -8.48 -11.25 -24.87
CA CYS A 638 -9.08 -12.07 -23.83
C CYS A 638 -9.75 -11.20 -22.75
N ASN A 639 -11.01 -11.49 -22.47
CA ASN A 639 -11.78 -10.84 -21.41
C ASN A 639 -11.84 -11.78 -20.21
N TYR A 640 -11.39 -11.28 -19.07
CA TYR A 640 -11.57 -11.91 -17.77
C TYR A 640 -12.52 -11.00 -16.99
N ASN A 641 -13.75 -11.48 -16.79
CA ASN A 641 -14.81 -10.74 -16.15
C ASN A 641 -14.69 -10.89 -14.63
N GLY A 642 -14.65 -9.78 -13.92
CA GLY A 642 -14.58 -9.76 -12.47
C GLY A 642 -14.46 -8.34 -11.97
N CYS A 643 -14.44 -8.14 -10.65
CA CYS A 643 -14.32 -6.80 -10.11
C CYS A 643 -12.90 -6.25 -10.32
N THR A 644 -12.78 -5.16 -11.08
CA THR A 644 -11.48 -4.50 -11.36
C THR A 644 -11.13 -3.40 -10.35
N ASN A 645 -11.98 -3.14 -9.36
CA ASN A 645 -11.75 -2.12 -8.33
C ASN A 645 -11.01 -2.73 -7.13
N ALA A 646 -9.82 -2.21 -6.84
CA ALA A 646 -8.93 -2.73 -5.79
C ALA A 646 -9.45 -2.55 -4.35
N ASP A 647 -10.41 -1.65 -4.12
CA ASP A 647 -11.04 -1.43 -2.81
C ASP A 647 -12.25 -2.36 -2.57
N ALA A 648 -12.60 -3.21 -3.54
CA ALA A 648 -13.68 -4.18 -3.41
C ALA A 648 -13.20 -5.50 -2.77
N VAL A 649 -14.04 -6.11 -1.91
CA VAL A 649 -13.69 -7.38 -1.24
C VAL A 649 -13.61 -8.58 -2.18
N ASN A 650 -14.13 -8.44 -3.39
CA ASN A 650 -14.04 -9.42 -4.47
C ASN A 650 -13.21 -8.91 -5.66
N TYR A 651 -12.27 -7.99 -5.41
CA TYR A 651 -11.26 -7.61 -6.40
C TYR A 651 -10.58 -8.85 -6.99
N ASP A 652 -10.53 -8.90 -8.31
CA ASP A 652 -9.86 -9.95 -9.07
C ASP A 652 -8.69 -9.34 -9.86
N ASP A 653 -7.47 -9.59 -9.39
CA ASP A 653 -6.21 -9.17 -10.02
C ASP A 653 -6.01 -9.78 -11.42
N GLY A 654 -6.77 -10.83 -11.76
CA GLY A 654 -6.86 -11.38 -13.12
C GLY A 654 -7.90 -10.72 -14.01
N ALA A 655 -8.84 -9.94 -13.46
CA ALA A 655 -9.92 -9.32 -14.23
C ALA A 655 -9.44 -8.07 -14.98
N ASN A 656 -9.89 -7.96 -16.23
CA ASN A 656 -9.64 -6.79 -17.09
C ASN A 656 -10.92 -6.15 -17.63
N THR A 657 -12.08 -6.69 -17.24
CA THR A 657 -13.40 -6.23 -17.63
C THR A 657 -14.30 -6.25 -16.39
N ASP A 658 -14.74 -5.08 -15.91
CA ASP A 658 -15.72 -5.01 -14.82
C ASP A 658 -17.07 -5.58 -15.30
N ASP A 659 -17.54 -6.61 -14.60
CA ASP A 659 -18.85 -7.23 -14.83
C ASP A 659 -19.96 -6.63 -13.95
N GLY A 660 -19.62 -5.65 -13.12
CA GLY A 660 -20.50 -5.04 -12.13
C GLY A 660 -20.72 -5.92 -10.90
N SER A 661 -19.89 -6.95 -10.69
CA SER A 661 -19.95 -7.79 -9.50
C SER A 661 -19.31 -7.16 -8.26
N CYS A 662 -18.58 -6.05 -8.39
CA CYS A 662 -17.87 -5.37 -7.29
C CYS A 662 -18.74 -5.20 -6.04
N GLN A 663 -18.20 -5.64 -4.90
CA GLN A 663 -18.82 -5.60 -3.59
C GLN A 663 -17.90 -4.90 -2.59
N PHE A 664 -18.50 -4.08 -1.73
CA PHE A 664 -17.79 -3.26 -0.76
C PHE A 664 -18.30 -3.54 0.65
N GLU A 665 -17.44 -3.33 1.64
CA GLU A 665 -17.83 -3.43 3.05
C GLU A 665 -18.63 -2.18 3.45
N ILE A 666 -19.89 -2.39 3.80
CA ILE A 666 -20.81 -1.34 4.22
C ILE A 666 -21.11 -1.53 5.70
N VAL A 667 -20.60 -0.63 6.52
CA VAL A 667 -20.72 -0.66 7.98
C VAL A 667 -21.98 0.11 8.39
N PHE A 668 -23.01 -0.61 8.83
CA PHE A 668 -24.27 -0.04 9.32
C PHE A 668 -24.19 0.21 10.82
N ARG A 669 -24.43 1.45 11.27
CA ARG A 669 -24.43 1.82 12.70
C ARG A 669 -25.77 2.39 13.18
N VAL A 670 -26.25 1.96 14.35
CA VAL A 670 -27.43 2.50 15.03
C VAL A 670 -27.15 2.74 16.51
N ASN A 671 -27.41 3.95 17.00
CA ASN A 671 -27.36 4.24 18.42
C ASN A 671 -28.72 3.91 19.07
N ALA A 672 -28.75 2.89 19.91
CA ALA A 672 -29.92 2.40 20.64
C ALA A 672 -29.89 2.75 22.14
N SER A 673 -28.93 3.55 22.62
CA SER A 673 -28.78 3.94 24.04
C SER A 673 -30.07 4.44 24.71
N ASN A 674 -30.91 5.17 23.97
CA ASN A 674 -32.19 5.71 24.44
C ASN A 674 -33.37 4.73 24.33
N THR A 675 -33.14 3.44 24.02
CA THR A 675 -34.17 2.41 23.80
C THR A 675 -33.83 1.11 24.53
N MET A 676 -34.84 0.48 25.16
CA MET A 676 -34.69 -0.88 25.70
C MET A 676 -34.54 -1.89 24.56
N VAL A 677 -33.39 -2.57 24.47
CA VAL A 677 -33.14 -3.63 23.48
C VAL A 677 -33.78 -4.95 23.90
N ASP A 678 -34.51 -5.60 22.99
CA ASP A 678 -35.12 -6.93 23.13
C ASP A 678 -34.25 -8.00 22.47
N GLY A 679 -33.17 -8.37 23.18
CA GLY A 679 -32.23 -9.42 22.78
C GLY A 679 -31.05 -8.92 21.94
N ALA A 680 -31.31 -8.35 20.77
CA ALA A 680 -30.28 -7.75 19.92
C ALA A 680 -30.88 -6.71 18.97
N MET A 681 -30.08 -5.71 18.59
CA MET A 681 -30.38 -4.90 17.42
C MET A 681 -30.07 -5.67 16.14
N GLY A 682 -30.64 -5.20 15.03
CA GLY A 682 -30.37 -5.73 13.72
C GLY A 682 -30.66 -4.74 12.61
N VAL A 683 -30.19 -5.06 11.41
CA VAL A 683 -30.50 -4.30 10.20
C VAL A 683 -31.30 -5.16 9.22
N SER A 684 -32.33 -4.58 8.61
CA SER A 684 -33.18 -5.25 7.64
C SER A 684 -33.35 -4.36 6.41
N GLY A 685 -33.17 -4.93 5.21
CA GLY A 685 -33.17 -4.12 4.01
C GLY A 685 -33.36 -4.90 2.72
N SER A 686 -33.37 -4.20 1.58
CA SER A 686 -33.54 -4.83 0.27
C SER A 686 -32.42 -5.83 -0.06
N PHE A 687 -31.23 -5.66 0.52
CA PHE A 687 -30.09 -6.58 0.39
C PHE A 687 -30.31 -7.98 1.00
N ASN A 688 -31.14 -8.10 2.04
CA ASN A 688 -31.43 -9.38 2.71
C ASN A 688 -32.93 -9.75 2.66
N GLY A 689 -33.66 -9.17 1.70
CA GLY A 689 -35.10 -9.42 1.51
C GLY A 689 -35.97 -8.96 2.68
N PHE A 690 -35.52 -7.94 3.42
CA PHE A 690 -36.11 -7.45 4.68
C PHE A 690 -36.12 -8.50 5.81
N THR A 691 -35.17 -9.43 5.77
CA THR A 691 -34.84 -10.28 6.93
C THR A 691 -34.02 -9.44 7.93
N VAL A 692 -34.04 -9.76 9.22
CA VAL A 692 -33.16 -9.10 10.19
C VAL A 692 -31.80 -9.80 10.19
N SER A 693 -30.75 -9.09 9.79
CA SER A 693 -29.36 -9.45 10.11
C SER A 693 -29.05 -8.95 11.52
N SER A 694 -28.48 -9.79 12.39
CA SER A 694 -28.09 -9.37 13.74
C SER A 694 -26.95 -8.35 13.67
N MET A 695 -26.99 -7.36 14.53
CA MET A 695 -25.88 -6.45 14.80
C MET A 695 -25.16 -6.87 16.09
N MET A 696 -23.93 -6.40 16.26
CA MET A 696 -23.13 -6.49 17.48
C MET A 696 -23.14 -5.12 18.18
N GLU A 697 -23.16 -5.05 19.51
CA GLU A 697 -23.07 -3.76 20.22
C GLU A 697 -21.60 -3.36 20.38
N MET A 698 -21.26 -2.15 19.88
CA MET A 698 -19.91 -1.63 19.71
C MET A 698 -19.44 -0.66 20.78
N GLY A 699 -20.32 -0.19 21.66
CA GLY A 699 -19.97 0.98 22.46
C GLY A 699 -21.16 1.86 22.78
N TYR A 700 -21.34 2.21 24.05
CA TYR A 700 -22.22 3.33 24.43
C TYR A 700 -23.66 3.23 23.87
N GLY A 701 -24.20 2.01 23.72
CA GLY A 701 -25.50 1.72 23.11
C GLY A 701 -25.52 1.74 21.57
N VAL A 702 -24.39 1.92 20.89
CA VAL A 702 -24.25 1.79 19.43
C VAL A 702 -24.14 0.32 19.04
N TRP A 703 -24.87 -0.06 18.00
CA TRP A 703 -24.81 -1.38 17.39
C TRP A 703 -24.35 -1.26 15.94
N GLU A 704 -23.52 -2.20 15.50
CA GLU A 704 -22.91 -2.24 14.18
C GLU A 704 -23.07 -3.59 13.49
N THR A 705 -23.09 -3.58 12.16
CA THR A 705 -22.77 -4.77 11.37
C THR A 705 -22.18 -4.36 10.02
N THR A 706 -21.12 -5.05 9.62
CA THR A 706 -20.56 -4.96 8.26
C THR A 706 -21.31 -5.91 7.34
N LEU A 707 -21.87 -5.37 6.25
CA LEU A 707 -22.47 -6.16 5.19
C LEU A 707 -21.74 -5.90 3.88
N ILE A 708 -21.36 -6.98 3.20
CA ILE A 708 -20.80 -6.92 1.85
C ILE A 708 -21.95 -6.67 0.87
N LEU A 709 -21.98 -5.48 0.26
CA LEU A 709 -23.02 -5.07 -0.68
C LEU A 709 -22.41 -4.69 -2.03
N GLY A 710 -23.12 -5.00 -3.12
CA GLY A 710 -22.74 -4.56 -4.46
C GLY A 710 -23.09 -3.10 -4.73
N VAL A 711 -22.59 -2.56 -5.84
CA VAL A 711 -22.95 -1.21 -6.33
C VAL A 711 -24.48 -1.08 -6.46
N GLY A 712 -25.08 -0.08 -5.80
CA GLY A 712 -26.52 0.12 -5.86
C GLY A 712 -27.13 0.89 -4.68
N SER A 713 -28.44 1.15 -4.77
CA SER A 713 -29.21 1.82 -3.72
C SER A 713 -30.08 0.84 -2.96
N TYR A 714 -29.90 0.78 -1.64
CA TYR A 714 -30.62 -0.14 -0.75
C TYR A 714 -31.53 0.61 0.22
N GLN A 715 -32.76 0.12 0.36
CA GLN A 715 -33.65 0.51 1.45
C GLN A 715 -33.33 -0.32 2.68
N PHE A 716 -33.27 0.31 3.85
CA PHE A 716 -33.09 -0.40 5.11
C PHE A 716 -33.79 0.30 6.28
N ASN A 717 -34.09 -0.49 7.30
CA ASN A 717 -34.56 -0.05 8.61
C ASN A 717 -33.82 -0.89 9.66
N TYR A 718 -33.47 -0.27 10.78
CA TYR A 718 -33.03 -0.97 11.98
C TYR A 718 -34.19 -1.75 12.62
N ALA A 719 -33.85 -2.78 13.37
CA ALA A 719 -34.77 -3.63 14.11
C ALA A 719 -34.26 -3.80 15.54
N ASN A 720 -35.19 -3.91 16.47
CA ASN A 720 -34.97 -4.22 17.87
C ASN A 720 -35.73 -5.52 18.18
N GLY A 721 -35.00 -6.63 18.31
CA GLY A 721 -35.58 -7.96 18.36
C GLY A 721 -36.46 -8.25 17.13
N ALA A 722 -37.76 -8.49 17.36
CA ALA A 722 -38.74 -8.73 16.30
C ALA A 722 -39.45 -7.46 15.76
N ALA A 723 -39.13 -6.28 16.29
CA ALA A 723 -39.77 -5.02 15.93
C ALA A 723 -38.89 -4.19 14.98
N THR A 724 -39.38 -3.87 13.79
CA THR A 724 -38.74 -2.89 12.89
C THR A 724 -38.93 -1.47 13.44
N GLU A 725 -37.92 -0.62 13.30
CA GLU A 725 -37.99 0.78 13.73
C GLU A 725 -39.13 1.54 13.01
N THR A 726 -39.71 2.51 13.72
CA THR A 726 -40.64 3.48 13.14
C THR A 726 -39.99 4.85 13.27
N ILE A 727 -39.50 5.38 12.16
CA ILE A 727 -38.72 6.62 12.16
C ILE A 727 -39.64 7.83 12.36
N SER A 728 -39.24 8.73 13.25
CA SER A 728 -39.91 10.00 13.52
C SER A 728 -39.09 11.17 12.96
N GLY A 729 -39.77 12.18 12.40
CA GLY A 729 -39.13 13.36 11.83
C GLY A 729 -39.55 13.67 10.39
N THR A 730 -38.65 14.34 9.65
CA THR A 730 -38.84 14.75 8.25
C THR A 730 -38.07 13.90 7.23
N CYS A 731 -37.29 12.92 7.67
CA CYS A 731 -36.81 11.88 6.77
C CYS A 731 -38.02 11.02 6.32
N ASP A 732 -38.07 10.66 5.04
CA ASP A 732 -39.09 9.73 4.53
C ASP A 732 -39.01 8.41 5.32
N ALA A 733 -40.13 7.68 5.43
CA ALA A 733 -40.34 6.66 6.47
C ALA A 733 -39.48 5.37 6.39
N GLN A 734 -38.40 5.36 5.60
CA GLN A 734 -37.43 4.28 5.43
C GLN A 734 -36.03 4.88 5.17
N ARG A 735 -34.95 4.27 5.67
CA ARG A 735 -33.58 4.73 5.40
C ARG A 735 -33.12 4.26 4.01
N MET A 736 -32.18 5.00 3.44
CA MET A 736 -31.55 4.72 2.15
C MET A 736 -30.03 4.75 2.32
N VAL A 737 -29.34 3.79 1.72
CA VAL A 737 -27.89 3.83 1.49
C VAL A 737 -27.62 3.69 -0.01
N ALA A 738 -26.63 4.42 -0.53
CA ALA A 738 -26.18 4.32 -1.90
C ALA A 738 -24.71 3.86 -1.90
N VAL A 739 -24.49 2.61 -2.24
CA VAL A 739 -23.17 2.02 -2.44
C VAL A 739 -22.69 2.43 -3.83
N ALA A 740 -21.58 3.15 -3.88
CA ALA A 740 -20.91 3.54 -5.10
C ALA A 740 -19.78 2.54 -5.40
N ASP A 741 -18.53 2.99 -5.32
CA ASP A 741 -17.30 2.36 -5.78
C ASP A 741 -16.23 2.24 -4.68
N SER A 742 -16.64 2.33 -3.41
CA SER A 742 -15.74 2.28 -2.25
C SER A 742 -16.44 1.72 -1.00
N PRO A 743 -15.69 1.14 -0.05
CA PRO A 743 -16.18 0.84 1.30
C PRO A 743 -16.73 2.07 1.99
N MET A 744 -17.76 1.92 2.85
CA MET A 744 -18.34 3.05 3.54
C MET A 744 -18.80 2.72 4.96
N ILE A 745 -18.72 3.71 5.84
CA ILE A 745 -19.22 3.65 7.20
C ILE A 745 -20.38 4.63 7.34
N LEU A 746 -21.53 4.16 7.82
CA LEU A 746 -22.69 5.01 8.10
C LEU A 746 -22.61 5.58 9.51
N ASP A 747 -22.95 6.86 9.67
CA ASP A 747 -23.06 7.50 10.98
C ASP A 747 -24.07 6.78 11.89
N ALA A 748 -23.77 6.75 13.20
CA ALA A 748 -24.59 6.09 14.21
C ALA A 748 -25.89 6.89 14.52
N ALA A 749 -26.87 6.78 13.64
CA ALA A 749 -28.19 7.40 13.83
C ALA A 749 -28.95 6.78 15.01
N CYS A 750 -29.70 7.58 15.76
CA CYS A 750 -30.53 7.13 16.87
C CYS A 750 -31.68 6.24 16.39
N TYR A 751 -31.96 5.17 17.13
CA TYR A 751 -33.02 4.23 16.79
C TYR A 751 -34.39 4.92 16.75
N GLY A 752 -35.04 4.89 15.59
CA GLY A 752 -36.32 5.59 15.38
C GLY A 752 -36.21 7.10 15.10
N GLU A 753 -35.01 7.66 14.91
CA GLU A 753 -34.83 9.08 14.55
C GLU A 753 -33.89 9.27 13.34
N CYS A 754 -33.93 10.46 12.74
CA CYS A 754 -33.14 10.78 11.53
C CYS A 754 -31.66 11.12 11.83
N GLY A 755 -31.32 11.52 13.06
CA GLY A 755 -29.99 12.02 13.45
C GLY A 755 -29.36 11.22 14.60
N PRO A 756 -28.19 11.63 15.14
CA PRO A 756 -27.56 11.01 16.30
C PRO A 756 -28.45 11.11 17.56
N CYS A 757 -28.19 10.28 18.57
CA CYS A 757 -28.95 10.36 19.82
C CYS A 757 -28.61 11.63 20.61
N ALA A 758 -29.54 12.10 21.42
CA ALA A 758 -29.22 12.99 22.52
C ALA A 758 -28.67 12.18 23.71
N GLY A 759 -27.70 12.73 24.43
CA GLY A 759 -26.96 12.06 25.51
C GLY A 759 -25.78 12.90 25.97
N CYS A 760 -25.03 12.47 27.00
CA CYS A 760 -23.95 13.30 27.55
C CYS A 760 -22.78 13.48 26.55
N THR A 761 -22.49 14.72 26.18
CA THR A 761 -21.38 15.08 25.27
C THR A 761 -20.11 15.55 25.98
N ASP A 762 -20.09 15.57 27.32
CA ASP A 762 -18.94 16.01 28.12
C ASP A 762 -18.00 14.82 28.43
N PRO A 763 -16.76 14.78 27.88
CA PRO A 763 -15.82 13.68 28.13
C PRO A 763 -15.35 13.62 29.59
N PHE A 764 -15.56 14.66 30.38
CA PHE A 764 -15.24 14.70 31.81
C PHE A 764 -16.41 14.27 32.70
N SER A 765 -17.45 13.65 32.13
CA SER A 765 -18.58 13.07 32.88
C SER A 765 -18.65 11.55 32.71
N ALA A 766 -18.98 10.83 33.78
CA ALA A 766 -19.00 9.36 33.78
C ALA A 766 -20.07 8.76 32.86
N GLU A 767 -21.08 9.57 32.48
CA GLU A 767 -22.13 9.22 31.53
C GLU A 767 -21.78 9.55 30.06
N TYR A 768 -20.55 9.99 29.75
CA TYR A 768 -20.12 10.41 28.41
C TYR A 768 -20.45 9.38 27.33
N ASN A 769 -21.03 9.85 26.22
CA ASN A 769 -21.27 9.07 25.01
C ASN A 769 -20.72 9.83 23.79
N PRO A 770 -19.63 9.36 23.15
CA PRO A 770 -19.05 10.03 21.98
C PRO A 770 -19.98 10.05 20.75
N PHE A 771 -21.04 9.23 20.76
CA PHE A 771 -22.06 9.18 19.71
C PHE A 771 -23.34 9.98 20.04
N ALA A 772 -23.28 10.83 21.07
CA ALA A 772 -24.32 11.82 21.34
C ALA A 772 -24.09 13.09 20.52
N GLY A 773 -25.11 13.53 19.76
CA GLY A 773 -25.04 14.74 18.93
C GLY A 773 -25.56 16.01 19.62
N GLU A 774 -26.33 15.87 20.70
CA GLU A 774 -26.84 16.98 21.51
C GLU A 774 -26.84 16.56 23.00
N ASP A 775 -26.37 17.43 23.89
CA ASP A 775 -26.44 17.22 25.35
C ASP A 775 -27.89 17.25 25.84
N ASP A 776 -28.36 16.14 26.41
CA ASP A 776 -29.68 16.00 27.03
C ASP A 776 -29.68 16.38 28.53
N GLY A 777 -28.51 16.72 29.09
CA GLY A 777 -28.30 16.97 30.51
C GLY A 777 -28.06 15.71 31.34
N SER A 778 -27.74 14.57 30.71
CA SER A 778 -27.33 13.34 31.40
C SER A 778 -25.89 13.38 31.93
N CYS A 779 -25.10 14.40 31.60
CA CYS A 779 -23.80 14.71 32.22
C CYS A 779 -23.98 15.11 33.70
N ALA A 780 -24.27 14.13 34.54
CA ALA A 780 -24.68 14.32 35.93
C ALA A 780 -23.55 14.05 36.92
N THR A 781 -22.64 13.13 36.56
CA THR A 781 -21.50 12.71 37.39
C THR A 781 -20.20 13.18 36.74
N ALA A 782 -19.82 14.42 37.00
CA ALA A 782 -18.47 14.89 36.66
C ALA A 782 -17.42 13.95 37.28
N ILE A 783 -16.48 13.51 36.46
CA ILE A 783 -15.30 12.77 36.87
C ILE A 783 -14.41 13.75 37.62
N VAL A 784 -14.34 13.60 38.94
CA VAL A 784 -13.49 14.42 39.80
C VAL A 784 -12.28 13.58 40.18
N TYR A 785 -11.13 14.00 39.67
CA TYR A 785 -9.82 13.54 40.08
C TYR A 785 -9.49 14.08 41.49
N GLY A 786 -8.92 13.23 42.34
CA GLY A 786 -8.51 13.59 43.69
C GLY A 786 -8.28 12.37 44.56
N CYS A 787 -7.56 12.52 45.67
CA CYS A 787 -7.34 11.41 46.59
C CYS A 787 -8.66 10.84 47.15
N THR A 788 -8.92 9.56 46.90
CA THR A 788 -10.14 8.84 47.32
C THR A 788 -10.01 8.14 48.68
N TYR A 789 -8.78 8.04 49.22
CA TYR A 789 -8.50 7.37 50.49
C TYR A 789 -8.79 8.29 51.68
N SER A 790 -9.78 7.93 52.52
CA SER A 790 -10.25 8.73 53.67
C SER A 790 -9.19 9.13 54.69
N ASP A 791 -8.08 8.40 54.72
CA ASP A 791 -7.04 8.49 55.74
C ASP A 791 -5.84 9.34 55.26
N ALA A 792 -5.87 9.82 54.02
CA ALA A 792 -4.91 10.77 53.48
C ALA A 792 -5.19 12.22 53.95
N SER A 793 -4.14 13.01 54.13
CA SER A 793 -4.24 14.41 54.58
C SER A 793 -4.87 15.36 53.56
N ASN A 794 -4.94 14.95 52.28
CA ASN A 794 -5.62 15.66 51.20
C ASN A 794 -6.80 14.86 50.59
N TYR A 795 -7.39 13.92 51.35
CA TYR A 795 -8.60 13.21 50.96
C TYR A 795 -9.68 14.16 50.40
N ASN A 796 -10.10 13.92 49.16
CA ASN A 796 -11.17 14.64 48.49
C ASN A 796 -12.43 13.78 48.45
N SER A 797 -13.40 14.08 49.32
CA SER A 797 -14.67 13.35 49.36
C SER A 797 -15.60 13.58 48.16
N ALA A 798 -15.23 14.47 47.23
CA ALA A 798 -15.89 14.62 45.94
C ALA A 798 -15.19 13.84 44.81
N ALA A 799 -14.00 13.29 45.04
CA ALA A 799 -13.28 12.53 44.02
C ALA A 799 -13.97 11.21 43.71
N THR A 800 -14.13 10.93 42.43
CA THR A 800 -14.72 9.69 41.88
C THR A 800 -13.66 8.76 41.30
N ILE A 801 -12.48 9.31 40.96
CA ILE A 801 -11.30 8.56 40.50
C ILE A 801 -10.10 9.03 41.31
N ASP A 802 -9.29 8.09 41.79
CA ASP A 802 -8.05 8.38 42.50
C ASP A 802 -6.99 8.89 41.52
N ASP A 803 -6.47 10.09 41.77
CA ASP A 803 -5.46 10.74 40.94
C ASP A 803 -4.03 10.50 41.42
N GLY A 804 -3.83 9.64 42.43
CA GLY A 804 -2.53 9.41 43.04
C GLY A 804 -2.01 10.58 43.89
N SER A 805 -2.77 11.67 44.04
CA SER A 805 -2.33 12.84 44.82
C SER A 805 -2.23 12.56 46.33
N CYS A 806 -2.68 11.39 46.80
CA CYS A 806 -2.84 11.04 48.22
C CYS A 806 -1.59 11.26 49.08
N GLU A 807 -1.54 12.40 49.76
CA GLU A 807 -0.58 12.70 50.79
C GLU A 807 -0.92 11.91 52.07
N VAL A 808 -0.01 11.06 52.55
CA VAL A 808 -0.17 10.40 53.85
C VAL A 808 0.75 11.09 54.87
N SER A 809 0.31 12.22 55.44
CA SER A 809 1.13 13.01 56.37
C SER A 809 1.49 12.20 57.63
N GLY A 810 2.76 11.77 57.72
CA GLY A 810 3.19 10.75 58.67
C GLY A 810 3.27 11.18 60.14
N ALA A 811 2.97 10.22 61.03
CA ALA A 811 3.30 10.28 62.46
C ALA A 811 3.81 8.94 63.02
N ASN A 812 4.31 8.03 62.18
CA ASN A 812 5.15 6.90 62.60
C ASN A 812 6.09 6.48 61.45
N PRO A 813 7.43 6.49 61.61
CA PRO A 813 8.35 5.99 60.59
C PRO A 813 8.28 4.47 60.37
N CYS A 814 7.63 3.72 61.26
CA CYS A 814 7.22 2.33 61.04
C CYS A 814 5.74 2.17 61.45
N PRO A 815 4.75 2.43 60.58
CA PRO A 815 3.33 2.27 60.91
C PRO A 815 2.93 0.86 61.39
N THR A 816 3.79 -0.13 61.07
CA THR A 816 3.68 -1.54 61.44
C THR A 816 4.55 -1.94 62.65
N ASP A 817 5.27 -1.01 63.28
CA ASP A 817 5.85 -1.17 64.62
C ASP A 817 4.73 -0.95 65.64
N LEU A 818 4.12 -2.05 66.07
CA LEU A 818 2.96 -2.11 66.95
C LEU A 818 3.35 -2.30 68.43
N ASP A 819 4.56 -2.78 68.73
CA ASP A 819 5.07 -2.86 70.10
C ASP A 819 5.98 -1.69 70.52
N GLY A 820 6.42 -0.88 69.57
CA GLY A 820 7.16 0.37 69.77
C GLY A 820 8.66 0.16 70.00
N ASP A 821 9.25 -0.94 69.51
CA ASP A 821 10.68 -1.24 69.69
C ASP A 821 11.60 -0.54 68.68
N GLY A 822 11.03 0.09 67.64
CA GLY A 822 11.74 0.81 66.58
C GLY A 822 12.03 -0.03 65.35
N ALA A 823 11.46 -1.23 65.22
CA ALA A 823 11.53 -2.08 64.05
C ALA A 823 10.17 -2.73 63.74
N THR A 824 9.97 -3.19 62.49
CA THR A 824 8.86 -4.08 62.15
C THR A 824 9.37 -5.51 62.18
N ALA A 825 8.93 -6.30 63.16
CA ALA A 825 9.42 -7.63 63.45
C ALA A 825 8.29 -8.67 63.60
N VAL A 826 8.66 -9.90 63.96
CA VAL A 826 7.70 -10.98 64.26
C VAL A 826 6.84 -10.66 65.49
N GLY A 827 7.29 -9.75 66.38
CA GLY A 827 6.51 -9.26 67.52
C GLY A 827 5.22 -8.55 67.06
N ASP A 828 5.37 -7.61 66.15
CA ASP A 828 4.26 -6.80 65.60
C ASP A 828 3.29 -7.64 64.80
N LEU A 829 3.81 -8.54 63.96
CA LEU A 829 2.97 -9.46 63.19
C LEU A 829 2.10 -10.34 64.11
N LEU A 830 2.61 -10.73 65.29
CA LEU A 830 1.85 -11.46 66.30
C LEU A 830 0.83 -10.58 67.04
N LEU A 831 1.08 -9.28 67.21
CA LEU A 831 0.09 -8.34 67.74
C LEU A 831 -1.06 -8.12 66.75
N LEU A 832 -0.74 -7.89 65.47
CA LEU A 832 -1.73 -7.71 64.40
C LEU A 832 -2.62 -8.95 64.26
N LEU A 833 -2.02 -10.14 64.17
CA LEU A 833 -2.75 -11.42 64.13
C LEU A 833 -3.52 -11.72 65.43
N GLY A 834 -3.12 -11.14 66.56
CA GLY A 834 -3.83 -11.21 67.83
C GLY A 834 -5.09 -10.34 67.89
N GLN A 835 -5.16 -9.27 67.08
CA GLN A 835 -6.33 -8.39 66.96
C GLN A 835 -7.22 -8.74 65.76
N PHE A 836 -6.74 -9.54 64.81
CA PHE A 836 -7.49 -9.99 63.64
C PHE A 836 -8.84 -10.63 64.03
N GLY A 837 -9.95 -9.99 63.64
CA GLY A 837 -11.31 -10.42 63.97
C GLY A 837 -11.92 -9.83 65.25
N GLN A 838 -11.24 -8.88 65.91
CA GLN A 838 -11.89 -7.99 66.89
C GLN A 838 -12.72 -6.92 66.15
N ASN A 839 -13.80 -6.44 66.77
CA ASN A 839 -14.51 -5.26 66.29
C ASN A 839 -13.80 -4.00 66.78
N CYS A 840 -13.72 -2.96 65.94
CA CYS A 840 -13.31 -1.62 66.36
C CYS A 840 -14.40 -1.01 67.28
N GLU A 841 -13.98 -0.34 68.37
CA GLU A 841 -14.84 0.54 69.20
C GLU A 841 -14.67 2.01 68.82
#